data_AF-A0A1G2X9Q8-F1
#
_entry.id   AF-A0A1G2X9Q8-F1
#
_cell.length_a   1.000
_cell.length_b   1.000
_cell.length_c   1.000
_cell.angle_alpha   90.00
_cell.angle_beta   90.00
_cell.angle_gamma   90.00
#
_symmetry.space_group_name_H-M   'P 1'
#
loop_
_entity.id
_entity.type
_entity.pdbx_description
1 polymer ?
#
loop_
_entity_poly.entity_id
_entity_poly.type
_entity_poly.pdbx_seq_one_letter_code
_entity_poly.pdbx_strand_id
1 'polypeptide(L)'
;MCRKVVYMACVAAMLSMAMQVLAANDWTNTTGDGKWSTAANWSEGIVPTITPDSIGDPRINLTGANACTIDGTMPQAVAQWLHIGNFWGETGTLNVVAGGKIGTPIWGTGETFVGGENTSATGILNIDGAGSVAKSEGWRIGSAAAFGNGTVNITNGGVLQSGTYGWGSYIRATGRVNIRSGSVMQILGTDLVIDNGGVIDISGTSTLILGSDQRDLVNGFVTSGKIRGGGITGNVAVTFDGNNTLVVCKRDLAGQQLMSLRKGVVFDRPFHQIPVEGAAEIHPADVNLVKLMGLDFAKVLINPELMMNAVDGTINTTNIWYIEDLVNKFLTQGIPVVVCIHPHPGFKEYYLGTPEGFTKLLVFYHDFAAYLAARWGRGEVAFELMTEPHENYQSWNTMLPQMWQAVRSVMPDNMLILDADGWANIDYLTKLTPVNDPNVYYGFTTYWPWTFTFQGGYFIEPFYSYLSNVPYPSSTSNNPADYILGDIPEGGYATAYNEVNTYCDTPWNKSQQQALFAPITAWNNSHGGNLKVFCAEWGVFDANQARRVLSNGSGSVPADRIQFIKDRREALEEANIGWAYWSFNEPFTILDPSVRVPYGDSLSSWVDNPTLDALGLPLCGCACKVHLPSDLNKDCYVNFKDLAMFAGMWLDCTEPTDPYCL
;
A
#
# COMPACT_ATOMS: atom_id res chain seq x y z
N MET A 1 12.11 -9.46 -81.69
CA MET A 1 11.88 -8.22 -80.90
C MET A 1 11.26 -8.48 -79.53
N CYS A 2 10.30 -9.41 -79.36
CA CYS A 2 9.62 -9.66 -78.07
C CYS A 2 10.49 -10.16 -76.91
N ARG A 3 11.55 -10.94 -77.12
CA ARG A 3 12.38 -11.47 -76.02
C ARG A 3 13.24 -10.41 -75.30
N LYS A 4 13.65 -9.33 -75.98
CA LYS A 4 14.44 -8.25 -75.36
C LYS A 4 13.56 -7.28 -74.55
N VAL A 5 12.30 -7.10 -74.96
CA VAL A 5 11.33 -6.25 -74.24
C VAL A 5 10.88 -6.92 -72.94
N VAL A 6 10.67 -8.24 -72.94
CA VAL A 6 10.33 -8.99 -71.72
C VAL A 6 11.51 -9.03 -70.74
N TYR A 7 12.75 -9.20 -71.21
CA TYR A 7 13.92 -9.13 -70.33
C TYR A 7 14.15 -7.73 -69.75
N MET A 8 13.97 -6.66 -70.52
CA MET A 8 14.05 -5.29 -69.98
C MET A 8 12.88 -4.96 -69.05
N ALA A 9 11.68 -5.48 -69.30
CA ALA A 9 10.55 -5.31 -68.38
C ALA A 9 10.74 -6.09 -67.07
N CYS A 10 11.29 -7.30 -67.12
CA CYS A 10 11.64 -8.08 -65.92
C CYS A 10 12.82 -7.47 -65.16
N VAL A 11 13.83 -6.93 -65.85
CA VAL A 11 14.96 -6.24 -65.21
C VAL A 11 14.52 -4.89 -64.65
N ALA A 12 13.63 -4.15 -65.32
CA ALA A 12 13.04 -2.91 -64.80
C ALA A 12 12.07 -3.17 -63.64
N ALA A 13 11.31 -4.27 -63.66
CA ALA A 13 10.47 -4.70 -62.54
C ALA A 13 11.30 -5.21 -61.35
N MET A 14 12.39 -5.94 -61.60
CA MET A 14 13.33 -6.35 -60.56
C MET A 14 14.13 -5.16 -60.02
N LEU A 15 14.49 -4.18 -60.87
CA LEU A 15 15.10 -2.92 -60.44
C LEU A 15 14.08 -2.03 -59.73
N SER A 16 12.79 -2.02 -60.07
CA SER A 16 11.78 -1.27 -59.32
C SER A 16 11.41 -1.95 -57.99
N MET A 17 11.50 -3.28 -57.91
CA MET A 17 11.37 -4.04 -56.66
C MET A 17 12.62 -3.94 -55.79
N ALA A 18 13.81 -3.79 -56.38
CA ALA A 18 15.07 -3.55 -55.67
C ALA A 18 15.33 -2.06 -55.38
N MET A 19 14.68 -1.13 -56.10
CA MET A 19 14.71 0.32 -55.87
C MET A 19 13.49 0.84 -55.09
N GLN A 20 12.59 -0.03 -54.62
CA GLN A 20 11.91 0.23 -53.35
C GLN A 20 12.96 0.10 -52.23
N VAL A 21 13.94 1.00 -52.25
CA VAL A 21 14.64 1.42 -51.05
C VAL A 21 13.51 1.86 -50.13
N LEU A 22 13.22 1.06 -49.09
CA LEU A 22 12.27 1.41 -48.05
C LEU A 22 12.63 2.80 -47.56
N ALA A 23 11.91 3.83 -48.00
CA ALA A 23 12.06 5.16 -47.43
C ALA A 23 11.71 5.00 -45.95
N ALA A 24 12.68 5.25 -45.07
CA ALA A 24 12.43 5.21 -43.65
C ALA A 24 11.73 6.50 -43.27
N ASN A 25 10.64 6.41 -42.52
CA ASN A 25 9.97 7.58 -41.98
C ASN A 25 10.37 7.70 -40.51
N ASP A 26 11.41 8.50 -40.23
CA ASP A 26 11.96 8.64 -38.89
C ASP A 26 11.19 9.70 -38.10
N TRP A 27 10.87 9.39 -36.85
CA TRP A 27 10.35 10.33 -35.87
C TRP A 27 11.49 11.24 -35.37
N THR A 28 11.40 12.52 -35.71
CA THR A 28 12.42 13.55 -35.46
C THR A 28 12.06 14.56 -34.37
N ASN A 29 10.79 14.59 -33.93
CA ASN A 29 10.28 15.56 -32.94
C ASN A 29 10.62 17.03 -33.26
N THR A 30 10.64 17.41 -34.55
CA THR A 30 11.07 18.75 -35.01
C THR A 30 10.31 19.92 -34.35
N THR A 31 9.03 19.75 -34.00
CA THR A 31 8.23 20.79 -33.31
C THR A 31 8.48 20.84 -31.80
N GLY A 32 9.09 19.81 -31.22
CA GLY A 32 9.31 19.67 -29.78
C GLY A 32 8.07 19.29 -28.97
N ASP A 33 6.92 19.05 -29.60
CA ASP A 33 5.67 18.71 -28.89
C ASP A 33 5.58 17.24 -28.44
N GLY A 34 6.47 16.37 -28.94
CA GLY A 34 6.52 14.94 -28.62
C GLY A 34 5.35 14.11 -29.17
N LYS A 35 4.42 14.68 -29.95
CA LYS A 35 3.15 14.03 -30.29
C LYS A 35 3.18 13.30 -31.63
N TRP A 36 3.05 11.97 -31.66
CA TRP A 36 3.00 11.15 -32.88
C TRP A 36 2.15 11.75 -34.03
N SER A 37 1.04 12.39 -33.69
CA SER A 37 0.07 13.03 -34.60
C SER A 37 0.60 14.23 -35.37
N THR A 38 1.73 14.82 -34.98
CA THR A 38 2.27 16.01 -35.62
C THR A 38 3.07 15.61 -36.86
N ALA A 39 2.53 15.87 -38.04
CA ALA A 39 3.16 15.52 -39.32
C ALA A 39 4.58 16.08 -39.48
N ALA A 40 4.83 17.30 -38.99
CA ALA A 40 6.14 17.95 -39.04
C ALA A 40 7.23 17.24 -38.19
N ASN A 41 6.84 16.33 -37.30
CA ASN A 41 7.78 15.52 -36.51
C ASN A 41 8.22 14.25 -37.22
N TRP A 42 7.70 13.97 -38.41
CA TRP A 42 8.12 12.85 -39.26
C TRP A 42 9.04 13.37 -40.38
N SER A 43 10.11 12.64 -40.71
CA SER A 43 11.10 13.05 -41.72
C SER A 43 10.48 13.26 -43.11
N GLU A 44 9.46 12.47 -43.45
CA GLU A 44 8.71 12.59 -44.70
C GLU A 44 7.55 13.59 -44.60
N GLY A 45 7.35 14.21 -43.43
CA GLY A 45 6.23 15.13 -43.18
C GLY A 45 4.86 14.44 -43.17
N ILE A 46 4.83 13.11 -42.99
CA ILE A 46 3.59 12.31 -43.05
C ILE A 46 3.49 11.43 -41.81
N VAL A 47 2.35 11.51 -41.12
CA VAL A 47 2.02 10.66 -39.98
C VAL A 47 1.61 9.27 -40.49
N PRO A 48 2.15 8.17 -39.94
CA PRO A 48 1.67 6.83 -40.24
C PRO A 48 0.19 6.69 -39.83
N THR A 49 -0.67 6.38 -40.79
CA THR A 49 -2.13 6.40 -40.58
C THR A 49 -2.90 5.19 -41.13
N ILE A 50 -2.42 4.40 -42.13
CA ILE A 50 -3.13 3.22 -42.69
C ILE A 50 -2.22 2.16 -43.41
N THR A 51 -2.77 0.96 -43.69
CA THR A 51 -2.20 -0.19 -44.47
C THR A 51 -1.92 0.09 -45.96
N PRO A 52 -1.03 -0.70 -46.61
CA PRO A 52 0.42 -0.64 -46.41
C PRO A 52 0.91 0.71 -46.96
N ASP A 53 1.37 1.59 -46.08
CA ASP A 53 1.81 2.90 -46.52
C ASP A 53 3.00 2.74 -47.46
N SER A 54 2.90 3.36 -48.64
CA SER A 54 3.98 3.58 -49.60
C SER A 54 5.15 4.42 -49.02
N ILE A 55 5.09 4.73 -47.72
CA ILE A 55 5.92 5.65 -46.94
C ILE A 55 6.87 4.85 -46.01
N GLY A 56 6.82 3.51 -46.07
CA GLY A 56 7.89 2.62 -45.60
C GLY A 56 7.80 2.21 -44.13
N ASP A 57 8.95 2.25 -43.46
CA ASP A 57 9.25 1.59 -42.18
C ASP A 57 9.38 2.65 -41.06
N PRO A 58 8.31 3.00 -40.32
CA PRO A 58 8.37 4.05 -39.30
C PRO A 58 9.28 3.69 -38.13
N ARG A 59 10.13 4.64 -37.74
CA ARG A 59 11.11 4.43 -36.66
C ARG A 59 11.07 5.56 -35.63
N ILE A 60 11.23 5.18 -34.38
CA ILE A 60 11.41 6.09 -33.26
C ILE A 60 12.84 5.94 -32.76
N ASN A 61 13.64 6.99 -32.95
CA ASN A 61 15.08 6.99 -32.69
C ASN A 61 15.49 8.08 -31.67
N LEU A 62 14.52 8.59 -30.90
CA LEU A 62 14.72 9.62 -29.87
C LEU A 62 14.22 9.15 -28.49
N THR A 63 14.80 9.70 -27.42
CA THR A 63 14.53 9.31 -26.01
C THR A 63 14.40 10.51 -25.09
N GLY A 64 14.12 10.26 -23.80
CA GLY A 64 14.11 11.28 -22.75
C GLY A 64 13.05 12.35 -23.01
N ALA A 65 13.43 13.62 -22.87
CA ALA A 65 12.53 14.75 -23.14
C ALA A 65 12.00 14.81 -24.59
N ASN A 66 12.61 14.07 -25.52
CA ASN A 66 12.22 14.01 -26.93
C ASN A 66 11.51 12.70 -27.31
N ALA A 67 11.09 11.91 -26.33
CA ALA A 67 10.37 10.66 -26.57
C ALA A 67 9.06 10.89 -27.33
N CYS A 68 8.73 9.96 -28.22
CA CYS A 68 7.46 9.99 -28.92
C CYS A 68 6.33 9.60 -27.96
N THR A 69 5.21 10.32 -28.02
CA THR A 69 4.05 10.12 -27.15
C THR A 69 2.78 9.99 -27.98
N ILE A 70 1.96 9.01 -27.61
CA ILE A 70 0.60 8.78 -28.08
C ILE A 70 -0.30 8.86 -26.86
N ASP A 71 -1.24 9.80 -26.86
CA ASP A 71 -2.16 10.02 -25.75
C ASP A 71 -3.64 9.94 -26.19
N GLY A 72 -4.57 10.03 -25.25
CA GLY A 72 -6.01 9.99 -25.52
C GLY A 72 -6.55 11.10 -26.43
N THR A 73 -5.76 12.13 -26.74
CA THR A 73 -6.13 13.13 -27.76
C THR A 73 -5.97 12.59 -29.18
N MET A 74 -5.24 11.48 -29.34
CA MET A 74 -5.11 10.70 -30.57
C MET A 74 -5.56 9.25 -30.32
N PRO A 75 -6.85 8.94 -30.49
CA PRO A 75 -7.41 7.68 -29.98
C PRO A 75 -6.91 6.42 -30.69
N GLN A 76 -6.23 6.52 -31.85
CA GLN A 76 -5.61 5.36 -32.51
C GLN A 76 -4.52 5.77 -33.51
N ALA A 77 -3.27 5.39 -33.25
CA ALA A 77 -2.16 5.37 -34.20
C ALA A 77 -2.06 4.00 -34.89
N VAL A 78 -1.54 3.98 -36.13
CA VAL A 78 -1.38 2.75 -36.91
C VAL A 78 0.00 2.68 -37.52
N ALA A 79 0.66 1.53 -37.40
CA ALA A 79 1.94 1.25 -38.06
C ALA A 79 2.02 -0.23 -38.47
N GLN A 80 2.52 -0.50 -39.68
CA GLN A 80 2.71 -1.87 -40.15
C GLN A 80 4.03 -2.47 -39.67
N TRP A 81 5.14 -1.73 -39.79
CA TRP A 81 6.46 -2.12 -39.32
C TRP A 81 6.96 -1.00 -38.41
N LEU A 82 6.95 -1.20 -37.10
CA LEU A 82 7.35 -0.15 -36.15
C LEU A 82 8.66 -0.52 -35.48
N HIS A 83 9.67 0.33 -35.60
CA HIS A 83 10.93 0.19 -34.87
C HIS A 83 11.03 1.23 -33.77
N ILE A 84 11.24 0.77 -32.53
CA ILE A 84 11.52 1.62 -31.37
C ILE A 84 12.97 1.35 -30.99
N GLY A 85 13.85 2.26 -31.38
CA GLY A 85 15.27 1.97 -31.59
C GLY A 85 15.47 1.10 -32.84
N ASN A 86 16.60 1.26 -33.52
CA ASN A 86 16.77 0.71 -34.86
C ASN A 86 18.07 -0.06 -35.11
N PHE A 87 18.16 -0.64 -36.31
CA PHE A 87 19.29 -1.45 -36.78
C PHE A 87 20.54 -0.63 -37.16
N TRP A 88 20.52 0.70 -37.01
CA TRP A 88 21.70 1.57 -37.13
C TRP A 88 22.34 1.91 -35.78
N GLY A 89 21.77 1.41 -34.68
CA GLY A 89 22.29 1.66 -33.33
C GLY A 89 21.67 2.87 -32.64
N GLU A 90 20.59 3.43 -33.20
CA GLU A 90 19.86 4.53 -32.58
C GLU A 90 18.85 4.03 -31.56
N THR A 91 18.74 4.74 -30.44
CA THR A 91 17.91 4.35 -29.29
C THR A 91 16.58 5.11 -29.31
N GLY A 92 15.47 4.43 -29.02
CA GLY A 92 14.13 5.01 -29.10
C GLY A 92 13.29 4.82 -27.84
N THR A 93 12.38 5.76 -27.59
CA THR A 93 11.33 5.64 -26.56
C THR A 93 9.98 6.03 -27.12
N LEU A 94 9.00 5.13 -26.98
CA LEU A 94 7.59 5.37 -27.26
C LEU A 94 6.77 5.29 -25.97
N ASN A 95 5.99 6.31 -25.68
CA ASN A 95 5.05 6.38 -24.58
C ASN A 95 3.62 6.30 -25.12
N VAL A 96 2.87 5.28 -24.72
CA VAL A 96 1.43 5.14 -24.97
C VAL A 96 0.74 5.38 -23.64
N VAL A 97 0.17 6.56 -23.47
CA VAL A 97 -0.25 7.07 -22.15
C VAL A 97 -1.66 7.65 -22.19
N ALA A 98 -2.28 7.88 -21.03
CA ALA A 98 -3.53 8.63 -20.91
C ALA A 98 -4.64 8.21 -21.90
N GLY A 99 -4.80 6.90 -22.13
CA GLY A 99 -5.82 6.36 -23.04
C GLY A 99 -5.42 6.29 -24.52
N GLY A 100 -4.17 6.61 -24.85
CA GLY A 100 -3.63 6.53 -26.20
C GLY A 100 -3.58 5.09 -26.71
N LYS A 101 -3.70 4.90 -28.03
CA LYS A 101 -3.69 3.56 -28.62
C LYS A 101 -2.83 3.49 -29.85
N ILE A 102 -2.10 2.39 -30.01
CA ILE A 102 -1.38 2.06 -31.24
C ILE A 102 -1.70 0.62 -31.65
N GLY A 103 -1.86 0.39 -32.95
CA GLY A 103 -2.18 -0.93 -33.49
C GLY A 103 -1.56 -1.19 -34.86
N THR A 104 -1.40 -2.47 -35.20
CA THR A 104 -1.17 -2.89 -36.58
C THR A 104 -2.46 -2.80 -37.42
N PRO A 105 -2.36 -2.71 -38.75
CA PRO A 105 -3.53 -2.56 -39.60
C PRO A 105 -4.45 -3.79 -39.59
N ILE A 106 -5.76 -3.57 -39.75
CA ILE A 106 -6.82 -4.61 -39.63
C ILE A 106 -6.70 -5.72 -40.69
N TRP A 107 -6.09 -5.45 -41.85
CA TRP A 107 -6.08 -6.34 -43.03
C TRP A 107 -4.68 -6.67 -43.57
N GLY A 108 -3.62 -6.48 -42.79
CA GLY A 108 -2.24 -6.72 -43.23
C GLY A 108 -1.32 -7.19 -42.09
N THR A 109 -0.30 -7.99 -42.43
CA THR A 109 0.69 -8.49 -41.47
C THR A 109 1.65 -7.36 -41.07
N GLY A 110 1.92 -7.20 -39.78
CA GLY A 110 2.80 -6.15 -39.27
C GLY A 110 3.45 -6.51 -37.94
N GLU A 111 4.64 -5.99 -37.69
CA GLU A 111 5.43 -6.29 -36.49
C GLU A 111 5.93 -5.02 -35.81
N THR A 112 6.09 -5.12 -34.50
CA THR A 112 6.71 -4.06 -33.69
C THR A 112 8.01 -4.60 -33.08
N PHE A 113 9.08 -3.88 -33.34
CA PHE A 113 10.43 -4.13 -32.88
C PHE A 113 10.76 -3.15 -31.77
N VAL A 114 11.14 -3.69 -30.61
CA VAL A 114 11.55 -2.92 -29.43
C VAL A 114 13.00 -3.28 -29.14
N GLY A 115 13.90 -2.37 -29.47
CA GLY A 115 15.35 -2.57 -29.38
C GLY A 115 16.00 -2.70 -30.76
N GLY A 116 17.31 -2.46 -30.80
CA GLY A 116 18.07 -2.54 -32.04
C GLY A 116 18.24 -3.98 -32.53
N GLU A 117 17.92 -4.23 -33.79
CA GLU A 117 18.21 -5.52 -34.42
C GLU A 117 19.69 -5.64 -34.76
N ASN A 118 20.39 -6.58 -34.11
CA ASN A 118 21.83 -6.83 -34.30
C ASN A 118 22.73 -5.62 -33.97
N THR A 119 22.25 -4.66 -33.18
CA THR A 119 23.01 -3.49 -32.71
C THR A 119 22.88 -3.33 -31.21
N SER A 120 23.66 -2.44 -30.59
CA SER A 120 23.54 -2.12 -29.15
C SER A 120 22.40 -1.14 -28.82
N ALA A 121 21.55 -0.78 -29.80
CA ALA A 121 20.48 0.18 -29.57
C ALA A 121 19.48 -0.31 -28.53
N THR A 122 19.01 0.63 -27.70
CA THR A 122 17.97 0.37 -26.72
C THR A 122 16.62 0.88 -27.22
N GLY A 123 15.58 0.07 -27.06
CA GLY A 123 14.21 0.44 -27.36
C GLY A 123 13.39 0.34 -26.09
N ILE A 124 12.62 1.39 -25.80
CA ILE A 124 11.73 1.42 -24.62
C ILE A 124 10.32 1.72 -25.08
N LEU A 125 9.40 0.82 -24.77
CA LEU A 125 7.97 1.04 -24.93
C LEU A 125 7.33 1.11 -23.55
N ASN A 126 6.71 2.25 -23.23
CA ASN A 126 5.91 2.42 -22.02
C ASN A 126 4.44 2.44 -22.40
N ILE A 127 3.64 1.61 -21.77
CA ILE A 127 2.18 1.55 -21.92
C ILE A 127 1.61 1.82 -20.54
N ASP A 128 1.17 3.06 -20.30
CA ASP A 128 0.85 3.55 -18.97
C ASP A 128 -0.56 4.14 -18.88
N GLY A 129 -1.30 3.71 -17.86
CA GLY A 129 -2.63 4.23 -17.56
C GLY A 129 -3.76 3.43 -18.20
N ALA A 130 -4.91 3.43 -17.53
CA ALA A 130 -6.11 2.75 -17.98
C ALA A 130 -6.54 3.23 -19.37
N GLY A 131 -6.84 2.28 -20.25
CA GLY A 131 -7.25 2.55 -21.63
C GLY A 131 -6.09 2.75 -22.61
N SER A 132 -4.84 2.83 -22.12
CA SER A 132 -3.64 2.84 -22.98
C SER A 132 -3.38 1.45 -23.54
N VAL A 133 -3.32 1.32 -24.87
CA VAL A 133 -3.23 0.01 -25.55
C VAL A 133 -2.18 0.03 -26.65
N ALA A 134 -1.26 -0.93 -26.63
CA ALA A 134 -0.38 -1.20 -27.77
C ALA A 134 -0.65 -2.61 -28.31
N LYS A 135 -1.02 -2.68 -29.59
CA LYS A 135 -1.30 -3.92 -30.31
C LYS A 135 -0.36 -4.11 -31.49
N SER A 136 0.15 -5.32 -31.68
CA SER A 136 0.93 -5.71 -32.86
C SER A 136 0.61 -7.16 -33.27
N GLU A 137 0.58 -7.49 -34.58
CA GLU A 137 0.38 -8.89 -35.01
C GLU A 137 1.55 -9.77 -34.58
N GLY A 138 2.78 -9.25 -34.59
CA GLY A 138 3.95 -9.89 -34.01
C GLY A 138 4.79 -8.92 -33.18
N TRP A 139 5.31 -9.40 -32.05
CA TRP A 139 6.23 -8.64 -31.18
C TRP A 139 7.67 -9.16 -31.31
N ARG A 140 8.63 -8.24 -31.33
CA ARG A 140 10.07 -8.51 -31.34
C ARG A 140 10.72 -7.65 -30.27
N ILE A 141 10.84 -8.19 -29.07
CA ILE A 141 11.34 -7.46 -27.89
C ILE A 141 12.75 -7.94 -27.59
N GLY A 142 13.75 -7.09 -27.84
CA GLY A 142 15.16 -7.45 -27.88
C GLY A 142 15.56 -8.06 -29.22
N SER A 143 16.83 -8.45 -29.34
CA SER A 143 17.40 -9.00 -30.59
C SER A 143 17.76 -10.48 -30.48
N ALA A 144 17.92 -11.16 -31.63
CA ALA A 144 18.44 -12.53 -31.68
C ALA A 144 19.96 -12.61 -31.41
N ALA A 145 20.70 -11.52 -31.65
CA ALA A 145 22.09 -11.40 -31.25
C ALA A 145 22.21 -11.00 -29.78
N ALA A 146 23.36 -11.22 -29.14
CA ALA A 146 23.63 -10.81 -27.74
C ALA A 146 23.69 -9.28 -27.53
N PHE A 147 23.16 -8.49 -28.48
CA PHE A 147 23.21 -7.05 -28.54
C PHE A 147 21.79 -6.52 -28.81
N GLY A 148 21.40 -5.41 -28.17
CA GLY A 148 20.13 -4.71 -28.45
C GLY A 148 19.10 -4.93 -27.35
N ASN A 149 18.90 -3.91 -26.52
CA ASN A 149 18.06 -4.00 -25.32
C ASN A 149 16.63 -3.53 -25.63
N GLY A 150 15.68 -4.45 -25.68
CA GLY A 150 14.26 -4.11 -25.72
C GLY A 150 13.64 -4.12 -24.33
N THR A 151 13.01 -3.04 -23.90
CA THR A 151 12.25 -2.99 -22.65
C THR A 151 10.82 -2.55 -22.93
N VAL A 152 9.86 -3.36 -22.49
CA VAL A 152 8.45 -3.00 -22.48
C VAL A 152 8.00 -2.88 -21.03
N ASN A 153 7.45 -1.73 -20.66
CA ASN A 153 6.84 -1.49 -19.36
C ASN A 153 5.34 -1.30 -19.55
N ILE A 154 4.55 -2.12 -18.86
CA ILE A 154 3.10 -2.04 -18.85
C ILE A 154 2.68 -1.71 -17.41
N THR A 155 2.14 -0.50 -17.21
CA THR A 155 1.88 0.07 -15.89
C THR A 155 0.50 0.70 -15.79
N ASN A 156 0.00 0.81 -14.56
CA ASN A 156 -1.23 1.52 -14.19
C ASN A 156 -2.46 1.15 -15.05
N GLY A 157 -2.63 -0.14 -15.37
CA GLY A 157 -3.76 -0.64 -16.15
C GLY A 157 -3.57 -0.60 -17.67
N GLY A 158 -2.34 -0.34 -18.14
CA GLY A 158 -2.00 -0.42 -19.56
C GLY A 158 -2.12 -1.84 -20.12
N VAL A 159 -2.25 -1.95 -21.45
CA VAL A 159 -2.44 -3.24 -22.13
C VAL A 159 -1.51 -3.39 -23.33
N LEU A 160 -0.72 -4.47 -23.34
CA LEU A 160 -0.06 -4.98 -24.54
C LEU A 160 -0.85 -6.15 -25.11
N GLN A 161 -1.12 -6.13 -26.41
CA GLN A 161 -1.90 -7.17 -27.08
C GLN A 161 -1.20 -7.70 -28.35
N SER A 162 -1.23 -9.00 -28.57
CA SER A 162 -0.92 -9.59 -29.89
C SER A 162 -2.13 -9.56 -30.81
N GLY A 163 -1.88 -9.54 -32.10
CA GLY A 163 -2.88 -9.86 -33.09
C GLY A 163 -3.10 -11.37 -33.24
N THR A 164 -3.91 -11.75 -34.23
CA THR A 164 -4.42 -13.12 -34.43
C THR A 164 -3.84 -13.81 -35.68
N TYR A 165 -3.00 -13.14 -36.46
CA TYR A 165 -2.55 -13.63 -37.78
C TYR A 165 -1.27 -14.49 -37.78
N GLY A 166 -0.93 -15.17 -36.68
CA GLY A 166 0.11 -16.22 -36.64
C GLY A 166 1.58 -15.76 -36.66
N TRP A 167 1.85 -14.45 -36.57
CA TRP A 167 3.21 -13.94 -36.42
C TRP A 167 3.57 -13.98 -34.93
N GLY A 168 4.30 -15.02 -34.52
CA GLY A 168 4.65 -15.25 -33.11
C GLY A 168 5.22 -14.01 -32.41
N SER A 169 5.11 -13.98 -31.09
CA SER A 169 5.66 -12.93 -30.23
C SER A 169 6.94 -13.42 -29.56
N TYR A 170 8.04 -12.69 -29.75
CA TYR A 170 9.37 -13.11 -29.31
C TYR A 170 9.96 -12.12 -28.32
N ILE A 171 10.47 -12.66 -27.21
CA ILE A 171 11.25 -11.93 -26.20
C ILE A 171 12.64 -12.56 -26.18
N ARG A 172 13.63 -11.82 -26.65
CA ARG A 172 14.94 -12.38 -27.01
C ARG A 172 16.10 -11.70 -26.31
N ALA A 173 17.21 -12.42 -26.11
CA ALA A 173 18.46 -11.86 -25.57
C ALA A 173 18.25 -11.05 -24.28
N THR A 174 18.45 -9.74 -24.36
CA THR A 174 18.30 -8.80 -23.24
C THR A 174 16.88 -8.21 -23.14
N GLY A 175 15.93 -8.73 -23.92
CA GLY A 175 14.53 -8.36 -23.93
C GLY A 175 13.88 -8.50 -22.55
N ARG A 176 13.22 -7.44 -22.09
CA ARG A 176 12.52 -7.38 -20.80
C ARG A 176 11.09 -6.91 -21.02
N VAL A 177 10.14 -7.61 -20.41
CA VAL A 177 8.75 -7.17 -20.29
C VAL A 177 8.38 -7.10 -18.82
N ASN A 178 7.97 -5.93 -18.35
CA ASN A 178 7.54 -5.69 -16.98
C ASN A 178 6.04 -5.44 -16.97
N ILE A 179 5.28 -6.28 -16.28
CA ILE A 179 3.82 -6.12 -16.13
C ILE A 179 3.54 -5.76 -14.67
N ARG A 180 3.09 -4.51 -14.42
CA ARG A 180 2.94 -3.96 -13.06
C ARG A 180 1.62 -3.20 -12.88
N SER A 181 1.23 -3.00 -11.63
CA SER A 181 0.11 -2.10 -11.24
C SER A 181 -1.20 -2.39 -11.99
N GLY A 182 -1.68 -3.64 -11.93
CA GLY A 182 -2.96 -4.05 -12.53
C GLY A 182 -2.97 -4.13 -14.06
N SER A 183 -1.79 -4.18 -14.68
CA SER A 183 -1.65 -4.17 -16.13
C SER A 183 -1.76 -5.55 -16.77
N VAL A 184 -1.94 -5.58 -18.08
CA VAL A 184 -2.21 -6.81 -18.83
C VAL A 184 -1.29 -6.95 -20.04
N MET A 185 -0.73 -8.15 -20.20
CA MET A 185 -0.15 -8.61 -21.46
C MET A 185 -0.99 -9.76 -22.02
N GLN A 186 -1.48 -9.61 -23.24
CA GLN A 186 -2.32 -10.60 -23.92
C GLN A 186 -1.65 -11.10 -25.19
N ILE A 187 -1.34 -12.39 -25.25
CA ILE A 187 -0.84 -13.08 -26.45
C ILE A 187 -1.90 -14.09 -26.89
N LEU A 188 -2.78 -13.66 -27.79
CA LEU A 188 -3.96 -14.41 -28.23
C LEU A 188 -3.77 -14.85 -29.69
N GLY A 189 -3.85 -16.15 -29.97
CA GLY A 189 -3.81 -16.67 -31.35
C GLY A 189 -2.42 -16.68 -32.01
N THR A 190 -1.35 -16.43 -31.26
CA THR A 190 0.04 -16.53 -31.71
C THR A 190 0.91 -17.23 -30.67
N ASP A 191 2.06 -17.76 -31.09
CA ASP A 191 3.01 -18.39 -30.18
C ASP A 191 3.77 -17.34 -29.36
N LEU A 192 3.92 -17.57 -28.05
CA LEU A 192 4.87 -16.83 -27.22
C LEU A 192 6.20 -17.61 -27.14
N VAL A 193 7.27 -16.97 -27.60
CA VAL A 193 8.62 -17.53 -27.55
C VAL A 193 9.51 -16.63 -26.70
N ILE A 194 10.10 -17.21 -25.65
CA ILE A 194 11.13 -16.54 -24.84
C ILE A 194 12.45 -17.31 -25.03
N ASP A 195 13.40 -16.72 -25.75
CA ASP A 195 14.71 -17.33 -26.03
C ASP A 195 15.84 -16.71 -25.17
N ASN A 196 17.10 -16.99 -25.51
CA ASN A 196 18.30 -16.81 -24.66
C ASN A 196 18.29 -15.54 -23.81
N GLY A 197 18.02 -15.65 -22.49
CA GLY A 197 18.13 -14.52 -21.57
C GLY A 197 16.93 -13.56 -21.52
N GLY A 198 15.93 -13.72 -22.39
CA GLY A 198 14.69 -12.93 -22.38
C GLY A 198 13.86 -13.20 -21.12
N VAL A 199 13.18 -12.18 -20.58
CA VAL A 199 12.42 -12.30 -19.33
C VAL A 199 11.12 -11.51 -19.39
N ILE A 200 10.04 -12.14 -18.90
CA ILE A 200 8.82 -11.47 -18.44
C ILE A 200 8.83 -11.47 -16.92
N ASP A 201 8.62 -10.30 -16.32
CA ASP A 201 8.42 -10.17 -14.87
C ASP A 201 7.04 -9.59 -14.58
N ILE A 202 6.29 -10.28 -13.73
CA ILE A 202 4.90 -9.97 -13.38
C ILE A 202 4.87 -9.54 -11.92
N SER A 203 4.17 -8.46 -11.59
CA SER A 203 4.10 -7.97 -10.20
C SER A 203 2.73 -7.40 -9.84
N GLY A 204 2.45 -7.35 -8.54
CA GLY A 204 1.16 -6.87 -8.04
C GLY A 204 -0.01 -7.70 -8.58
N THR A 205 -1.08 -7.01 -8.97
CA THR A 205 -2.33 -7.58 -9.51
C THR A 205 -2.29 -7.82 -11.03
N SER A 206 -1.11 -7.77 -11.64
CA SER A 206 -0.94 -7.83 -13.10
C SER A 206 -1.06 -9.24 -13.65
N THR A 207 -1.48 -9.36 -14.91
CA THR A 207 -1.74 -10.66 -15.55
C THR A 207 -1.09 -10.77 -16.92
N LEU A 208 -0.45 -11.90 -17.18
CA LEU A 208 -0.12 -12.38 -18.52
C LEU A 208 -1.18 -13.41 -18.96
N ILE A 209 -1.74 -13.23 -20.15
CA ILE A 209 -2.82 -14.05 -20.70
C ILE A 209 -2.33 -14.66 -22.02
N LEU A 210 -2.38 -15.99 -22.13
CA LEU A 210 -2.11 -16.71 -23.38
C LEU A 210 -3.40 -17.40 -23.86
N GLY A 211 -3.68 -17.30 -25.15
CA GLY A 211 -4.84 -17.99 -25.74
C GLY A 211 -4.69 -19.51 -25.67
N SER A 212 -5.78 -20.21 -25.36
CA SER A 212 -5.86 -21.68 -25.16
C SER A 212 -5.11 -22.21 -23.94
N ASP A 213 -5.17 -23.53 -23.71
CA ASP A 213 -4.45 -24.19 -22.63
C ASP A 213 -2.97 -24.39 -23.02
N GLN A 214 -2.12 -23.50 -22.51
CA GLN A 214 -0.67 -23.46 -22.71
C GLN A 214 0.06 -23.63 -21.38
N ARG A 215 -0.57 -24.20 -20.35
CA ARG A 215 0.03 -24.33 -19.02
C ARG A 215 1.38 -25.04 -19.04
N ASP A 216 1.55 -26.08 -19.87
CA ASP A 216 2.83 -26.81 -19.98
C ASP A 216 3.97 -25.93 -20.52
N LEU A 217 3.69 -25.16 -21.57
CA LEU A 217 4.64 -24.20 -22.13
C LEU A 217 5.04 -23.15 -21.08
N VAL A 218 4.04 -22.54 -20.44
CA VAL A 218 4.25 -21.52 -19.42
C VAL A 218 5.03 -22.08 -18.23
N ASN A 219 4.68 -23.26 -17.74
CA ASN A 219 5.40 -23.92 -16.64
C ASN A 219 6.87 -24.19 -17.01
N GLY A 220 7.16 -24.51 -18.27
CA GLY A 220 8.53 -24.60 -18.79
C GLY A 220 9.29 -23.26 -18.70
N PHE A 221 8.64 -22.15 -19.07
CA PHE A 221 9.24 -20.81 -18.93
C PHE A 221 9.42 -20.38 -17.48
N VAL A 222 8.48 -20.71 -16.60
CA VAL A 222 8.57 -20.45 -15.16
C VAL A 222 9.74 -21.21 -14.54
N THR A 223 9.87 -22.51 -14.86
CA THR A 223 10.95 -23.38 -14.36
C THR A 223 12.32 -22.90 -14.83
N SER A 224 12.41 -22.40 -16.06
CA SER A 224 13.67 -21.85 -16.62
C SER A 224 13.96 -20.41 -16.22
N GLY A 225 13.12 -19.79 -15.37
CA GLY A 225 13.31 -18.41 -14.91
C GLY A 225 13.10 -17.35 -15.99
N LYS A 226 12.37 -17.69 -17.06
CA LYS A 226 12.00 -16.79 -18.17
C LYS A 226 10.71 -16.03 -17.89
N ILE A 227 9.82 -16.60 -17.07
CA ILE A 227 8.67 -15.91 -16.47
C ILE A 227 8.87 -15.90 -14.95
N ARG A 228 8.80 -14.71 -14.35
CA ARG A 228 9.05 -14.47 -12.93
C ARG A 228 7.92 -13.68 -12.30
N GLY A 229 7.81 -13.78 -10.99
CA GLY A 229 6.93 -12.95 -10.20
C GLY A 229 7.72 -12.07 -9.24
N GLY A 230 7.65 -10.76 -9.41
CA GLY A 230 8.39 -9.78 -8.60
C GLY A 230 9.91 -10.00 -8.65
N GLY A 231 10.45 -10.43 -9.78
CA GLY A 231 11.86 -10.74 -9.99
C GLY A 231 12.28 -12.16 -9.61
N ILE A 232 11.36 -12.97 -9.06
CA ILE A 232 11.66 -14.27 -8.45
C ILE A 232 11.21 -15.43 -9.37
N THR A 233 12.12 -16.35 -9.65
CA THR A 233 11.86 -17.57 -10.44
C THR A 233 10.89 -18.49 -9.71
N GLY A 234 9.90 -19.05 -10.44
CA GLY A 234 8.89 -19.94 -9.83
C GLY A 234 7.75 -19.22 -9.11
N ASN A 235 7.88 -17.92 -8.88
CA ASN A 235 6.97 -17.12 -8.08
C ASN A 235 5.76 -16.60 -8.87
N VAL A 236 5.16 -17.45 -9.71
CA VAL A 236 3.92 -17.16 -10.43
C VAL A 236 2.95 -18.33 -10.33
N ALA A 237 1.65 -18.04 -10.33
CA ALA A 237 0.58 -19.03 -10.44
C ALA A 237 0.13 -19.10 -11.90
N VAL A 238 0.00 -20.32 -12.40
CA VAL A 238 -0.38 -20.60 -13.78
C VAL A 238 -1.71 -21.37 -13.73
N THR A 239 -2.78 -20.77 -14.24
CA THR A 239 -4.13 -21.35 -14.24
C THR A 239 -4.70 -21.36 -15.66
N PHE A 240 -5.77 -22.13 -15.87
CA PHE A 240 -6.53 -22.16 -17.11
C PHE A 240 -7.99 -21.87 -16.79
N ASP A 241 -8.55 -20.83 -17.40
CA ASP A 241 -9.91 -20.34 -17.09
C ASP A 241 -11.01 -21.01 -17.94
N GLY A 242 -10.65 -22.01 -18.74
CA GLY A 242 -11.54 -22.66 -19.71
C GLY A 242 -11.32 -22.18 -21.14
N ASN A 243 -10.73 -21.00 -21.34
CA ASN A 243 -10.42 -20.42 -22.66
C ASN A 243 -8.94 -20.03 -22.80
N ASN A 244 -8.33 -19.50 -21.75
CA ASN A 244 -7.00 -18.91 -21.75
C ASN A 244 -6.18 -19.40 -20.56
N THR A 245 -4.86 -19.44 -20.75
CA THR A 245 -3.90 -19.62 -19.67
C THR A 245 -3.63 -18.27 -19.03
N LEU A 246 -3.82 -18.18 -17.72
CA LEU A 246 -3.56 -16.99 -16.92
C LEU A 246 -2.30 -17.19 -16.10
N VAL A 247 -1.43 -16.18 -16.09
CA VAL A 247 -0.21 -16.16 -15.30
C VAL A 247 -0.19 -14.91 -14.44
N VAL A 248 -0.16 -15.12 -13.13
CA VAL A 248 -0.18 -14.05 -12.13
C VAL A 248 0.99 -14.21 -11.17
N CYS A 249 1.51 -13.10 -10.65
CA CYS A 249 2.54 -13.13 -9.63
C CYS A 249 2.03 -13.84 -8.36
N LYS A 250 2.73 -14.88 -7.90
CA LYS A 250 2.63 -15.31 -6.50
C LYS A 250 3.39 -14.26 -5.70
N ARG A 251 2.90 -13.75 -4.60
CA ARG A 251 3.78 -12.94 -3.75
C ARG A 251 4.84 -13.85 -3.13
N ASP A 252 6.10 -13.43 -3.06
CA ASP A 252 7.11 -14.14 -2.25
C ASP A 252 6.86 -13.82 -0.78
N LEU A 253 5.95 -14.60 -0.21
CA LEU A 253 5.56 -14.54 1.19
C LEU A 253 6.52 -15.33 2.09
N ALA A 254 7.22 -16.31 1.52
CA ALA A 254 7.94 -17.34 2.28
C ALA A 254 9.33 -16.89 2.75
N GLY A 255 9.99 -15.97 2.01
CA GLY A 255 11.28 -15.39 2.40
C GLY A 255 11.20 -14.20 3.35
N GLN A 256 10.01 -13.62 3.53
CA GLN A 256 9.82 -12.46 4.41
C GLN A 256 9.84 -12.89 5.89
N GLN A 257 10.55 -12.12 6.72
CA GLN A 257 10.34 -12.21 8.17
C GLN A 257 8.91 -11.75 8.48
N LEU A 258 8.29 -12.34 9.50
CA LEU A 258 7.05 -11.80 10.05
C LEU A 258 7.27 -10.34 10.44
N MET A 259 6.27 -9.50 10.19
CA MET A 259 6.30 -8.14 10.70
C MET A 259 6.45 -8.13 12.23
N SER A 260 7.07 -7.07 12.73
CA SER A 260 7.31 -6.86 14.16
C SER A 260 6.14 -6.09 14.77
N LEU A 261 5.46 -6.66 15.78
CA LEU A 261 4.45 -5.96 16.57
C LEU A 261 5.00 -5.33 17.86
N ARG A 262 6.27 -4.91 17.89
CA ARG A 262 6.86 -4.39 19.14
C ARG A 262 6.29 -3.03 19.55
N LYS A 263 6.23 -2.08 18.62
CA LYS A 263 5.82 -0.69 18.86
C LYS A 263 5.16 -0.09 17.63
N GLY A 264 3.89 0.25 17.74
CA GLY A 264 3.11 0.82 16.65
C GLY A 264 2.23 1.97 17.11
N VAL A 265 1.50 2.53 16.16
CA VAL A 265 0.54 3.61 16.40
C VAL A 265 -0.78 3.30 15.69
N VAL A 266 -1.88 3.68 16.32
CA VAL A 266 -3.24 3.52 15.77
C VAL A 266 -3.62 4.79 15.01
N PHE A 267 -4.03 4.61 13.75
CA PHE A 267 -4.71 5.63 12.97
C PHE A 267 -6.22 5.49 13.18
N ASP A 268 -6.74 6.22 14.15
CA ASP A 268 -8.16 6.19 14.50
C ASP A 268 -9.01 7.03 13.53
N ARG A 269 -9.07 6.54 12.30
CA ARG A 269 -9.67 7.22 11.15
C ARG A 269 -10.83 6.41 10.59
N PRO A 270 -11.90 6.19 11.38
CA PRO A 270 -13.07 5.48 10.88
C PRO A 270 -13.63 6.25 9.69
N PHE A 271 -13.90 5.52 8.60
CA PHE A 271 -14.49 6.07 7.39
C PHE A 271 -15.85 5.44 7.11
N HIS A 272 -16.79 6.23 6.60
CA HIS A 272 -18.18 5.81 6.37
C HIS A 272 -18.62 5.98 4.91
N GLN A 273 -17.70 6.34 4.03
CA GLN A 273 -17.90 6.46 2.59
C GLN A 273 -16.59 6.23 1.84
N ILE A 274 -16.69 5.91 0.54
CA ILE A 274 -15.56 5.80 -0.39
C ILE A 274 -15.90 6.63 -1.64
N PRO A 275 -15.02 7.54 -2.11
CA PRO A 275 -13.69 7.84 -1.58
C PRO A 275 -13.73 8.45 -0.16
N VAL A 276 -12.66 8.23 0.61
CA VAL A 276 -12.51 8.79 1.96
C VAL A 276 -12.12 10.25 1.84
N GLU A 277 -12.74 11.11 2.65
CA GLU A 277 -12.54 12.55 2.62
C GLU A 277 -12.38 13.12 4.04
N GLY A 278 -11.71 14.27 4.14
CA GLY A 278 -11.67 15.08 5.35
C GLY A 278 -10.95 14.39 6.51
N ALA A 279 -11.58 14.37 7.68
CA ALA A 279 -10.94 13.91 8.93
C ALA A 279 -10.55 12.43 8.92
N ALA A 280 -11.07 11.61 7.99
CA ALA A 280 -10.70 10.20 7.86
C ALA A 280 -9.55 9.96 6.87
N GLU A 281 -9.12 11.00 6.14
CA GLU A 281 -8.03 10.87 5.18
C GLU A 281 -6.67 10.72 5.88
N ILE A 282 -5.83 9.84 5.33
CA ILE A 282 -4.44 9.61 5.77
C ILE A 282 -3.52 10.11 4.67
N HIS A 283 -2.64 11.05 5.01
CA HIS A 283 -1.75 11.72 4.08
C HIS A 283 -0.39 11.04 4.02
N PRO A 284 0.34 11.11 2.89
CA PRO A 284 1.70 10.56 2.80
C PRO A 284 2.66 11.12 3.86
N ALA A 285 2.50 12.38 4.27
CA ALA A 285 3.33 12.97 5.31
C ALA A 285 3.09 12.34 6.70
N ASP A 286 1.85 11.92 6.99
CA ASP A 286 1.51 11.23 8.24
C ASP A 286 2.32 9.93 8.37
N VAL A 287 2.35 9.14 7.28
CA VAL A 287 3.11 7.90 7.18
C VAL A 287 4.61 8.14 7.35
N ASN A 288 5.14 9.20 6.73
CA ASN A 288 6.56 9.52 6.83
C ASN A 288 6.93 9.84 8.29
N LEU A 289 6.03 10.51 9.01
CA LEU A 289 6.25 10.83 10.41
C LEU A 289 6.30 9.58 11.29
N VAL A 290 5.46 8.57 11.04
CA VAL A 290 5.52 7.25 11.72
C VAL A 290 6.91 6.62 11.56
N LYS A 291 7.47 6.68 10.34
CA LYS A 291 8.83 6.18 10.06
C LYS A 291 9.91 6.96 10.80
N LEU A 292 9.80 8.29 10.83
CA LEU A 292 10.75 9.16 11.51
C LEU A 292 10.74 8.96 13.03
N MET A 293 9.55 8.74 13.63
CA MET A 293 9.38 8.34 15.03
C MET A 293 9.95 6.94 15.34
N GLY A 294 10.39 6.19 14.33
CA GLY A 294 10.97 4.87 14.52
C GLY A 294 9.98 3.85 15.05
N LEU A 295 8.70 3.99 14.72
CA LEU A 295 7.67 2.98 14.94
C LEU A 295 7.84 1.82 13.93
N ASP A 296 7.49 0.61 14.35
CA ASP A 296 7.69 -0.61 13.56
C ASP A 296 6.52 -0.88 12.59
N PHE A 297 5.31 -0.38 12.90
CA PHE A 297 4.09 -0.60 12.11
C PHE A 297 3.02 0.46 12.42
N ALA A 298 1.99 0.53 11.57
CA ALA A 298 0.77 1.28 11.81
C ALA A 298 -0.46 0.34 11.85
N LYS A 299 -1.40 0.59 12.77
CA LYS A 299 -2.71 -0.07 12.79
C LYS A 299 -3.74 0.84 12.14
N VAL A 300 -4.45 0.34 11.13
CA VAL A 300 -5.49 1.07 10.40
C VAL A 300 -6.84 0.38 10.55
N LEU A 301 -7.88 1.19 10.73
CA LEU A 301 -9.24 0.73 10.99
C LEU A 301 -10.02 0.58 9.68
N ILE A 302 -10.60 -0.59 9.45
CA ILE A 302 -11.42 -0.90 8.28
C ILE A 302 -12.87 -1.07 8.72
N ASN A 303 -13.75 -0.24 8.17
CA ASN A 303 -15.19 -0.37 8.34
C ASN A 303 -15.73 -1.49 7.40
N PRO A 304 -16.10 -2.68 7.91
CA PRO A 304 -16.52 -3.81 7.07
C PRO A 304 -17.86 -3.57 6.38
N GLU A 305 -18.72 -2.69 6.90
CA GLU A 305 -20.00 -2.32 6.27
C GLU A 305 -19.83 -1.83 4.83
N LEU A 306 -18.69 -1.23 4.50
CA LEU A 306 -18.38 -0.74 3.15
C LEU A 306 -17.69 -1.79 2.28
N MET A 307 -17.17 -2.86 2.89
CA MET A 307 -16.35 -3.89 2.26
C MET A 307 -17.10 -5.19 2.02
N MET A 308 -18.32 -5.34 2.55
CA MET A 308 -19.06 -6.59 2.55
C MET A 308 -20.45 -6.41 1.90
N ASN A 309 -20.86 -7.37 1.09
CA ASN A 309 -22.21 -7.46 0.56
C ASN A 309 -23.13 -8.06 1.63
N ALA A 310 -24.09 -7.28 2.13
CA ALA A 310 -24.97 -7.72 3.22
C ALA A 310 -25.84 -8.94 2.88
N VAL A 311 -26.07 -9.21 1.58
CA VAL A 311 -26.89 -10.32 1.09
C VAL A 311 -26.24 -11.67 1.37
N ASP A 312 -24.96 -11.83 1.04
CA ASP A 312 -24.27 -13.13 1.02
C ASP A 312 -22.94 -13.14 1.80
N GLY A 313 -22.47 -11.99 2.28
CA GLY A 313 -21.22 -11.87 3.01
C GLY A 313 -19.97 -11.80 2.12
N THR A 314 -20.10 -11.85 0.79
CA THR A 314 -18.94 -11.70 -0.11
C THR A 314 -18.36 -10.30 -0.04
N ILE A 315 -17.11 -10.11 -0.50
CA ILE A 315 -16.51 -8.77 -0.58
C ILE A 315 -17.24 -7.87 -1.58
N ASN A 316 -17.38 -6.59 -1.25
CA ASN A 316 -17.87 -5.56 -2.14
C ASN A 316 -16.77 -5.15 -3.13
N THR A 317 -16.82 -5.71 -4.34
CA THR A 317 -15.82 -5.47 -5.40
C THR A 317 -15.76 -4.01 -5.90
N THR A 318 -16.79 -3.21 -5.62
CA THR A 318 -16.80 -1.77 -5.97
C THR A 318 -15.92 -0.95 -5.05
N ASN A 319 -15.87 -1.30 -3.77
CA ASN A 319 -15.21 -0.50 -2.73
C ASN A 319 -13.85 -1.05 -2.31
N ILE A 320 -13.61 -2.34 -2.53
CA ILE A 320 -12.44 -3.05 -1.99
C ILE A 320 -11.09 -2.48 -2.47
N TRP A 321 -11.06 -1.75 -3.60
CA TRP A 321 -9.85 -1.08 -4.09
C TRP A 321 -9.25 -0.09 -3.07
N TYR A 322 -10.07 0.49 -2.19
CA TYR A 322 -9.58 1.45 -1.20
C TYR A 322 -8.65 0.79 -0.17
N ILE A 323 -8.83 -0.50 0.11
CA ILE A 323 -7.89 -1.25 0.97
C ILE A 323 -6.50 -1.26 0.33
N GLU A 324 -6.43 -1.42 -0.99
CA GLU A 324 -5.16 -1.39 -1.72
C GLU A 324 -4.51 -0.01 -1.70
N ASP A 325 -5.29 1.06 -1.91
CA ASP A 325 -4.81 2.44 -1.80
C ASP A 325 -4.29 2.75 -0.38
N LEU A 326 -5.10 2.44 0.64
CA LEU A 326 -4.78 2.69 2.04
C LEU A 326 -3.51 1.94 2.48
N VAL A 327 -3.42 0.63 2.25
CA VAL A 327 -2.26 -0.16 2.67
C VAL A 327 -1.00 0.27 1.92
N ASN A 328 -1.09 0.55 0.62
CA ASN A 328 0.07 0.94 -0.17
C ASN A 328 0.61 2.33 0.20
N LYS A 329 -0.20 3.26 0.74
CA LYS A 329 0.30 4.53 1.31
C LYS A 329 1.35 4.30 2.38
N PHE A 330 1.17 3.27 3.21
CA PHE A 330 2.13 2.90 4.26
C PHE A 330 3.32 2.11 3.72
N LEU A 331 3.05 1.06 2.93
CA LEU A 331 4.10 0.17 2.45
C LEU A 331 5.09 0.83 1.49
N THR A 332 4.65 1.77 0.66
CA THR A 332 5.55 2.53 -0.24
C THR A 332 6.60 3.33 0.53
N GLN A 333 6.35 3.62 1.80
CA GLN A 333 7.30 4.28 2.70
C GLN A 333 8.05 3.31 3.61
N GLY A 334 7.74 2.01 3.52
CA GLY A 334 8.36 0.94 4.29
C GLY A 334 7.76 0.76 5.69
N ILE A 335 6.49 1.14 5.90
CA ILE A 335 5.77 0.91 7.16
C ILE A 335 4.78 -0.25 6.99
N PRO A 336 5.02 -1.41 7.63
CA PRO A 336 4.05 -2.50 7.72
C PRO A 336 2.72 -2.07 8.36
N VAL A 337 1.64 -2.76 8.02
CA VAL A 337 0.28 -2.40 8.41
C VAL A 337 -0.43 -3.54 9.14
N VAL A 338 -1.03 -3.25 10.29
CA VAL A 338 -2.08 -4.06 10.89
C VAL A 338 -3.42 -3.59 10.31
N VAL A 339 -4.05 -4.43 9.50
CA VAL A 339 -5.40 -4.18 8.99
C VAL A 339 -6.38 -4.71 10.02
N CYS A 340 -7.20 -3.83 10.60
CA CYS A 340 -8.14 -4.18 11.67
C CYS A 340 -9.59 -4.01 11.23
N ILE A 341 -10.42 -5.04 11.35
CA ILE A 341 -11.87 -4.86 11.17
C ILE A 341 -12.44 -4.12 12.38
N HIS A 342 -12.99 -2.94 12.13
CA HIS A 342 -13.52 -2.03 13.14
C HIS A 342 -14.97 -1.61 12.78
N PRO A 343 -15.96 -2.47 13.05
CA PRO A 343 -17.35 -2.22 12.71
C PRO A 343 -18.06 -1.27 13.69
N HIS A 344 -19.18 -0.69 13.26
CA HIS A 344 -20.12 -0.05 14.18
C HIS A 344 -20.86 -1.05 15.06
N PRO A 345 -21.47 -0.61 16.18
CA PRO A 345 -22.25 -1.50 17.06
C PRO A 345 -23.31 -2.34 16.34
N GLY A 346 -24.09 -1.74 15.44
CA GLY A 346 -25.16 -2.45 14.72
C GLY A 346 -24.67 -3.59 13.81
N PHE A 347 -23.43 -3.51 13.32
CA PHE A 347 -22.83 -4.63 12.59
C PHE A 347 -22.50 -5.79 13.55
N LYS A 348 -21.96 -5.51 14.73
CA LYS A 348 -21.67 -6.54 15.76
C LYS A 348 -22.96 -7.23 16.21
N GLU A 349 -24.01 -6.46 16.50
CA GLU A 349 -25.34 -6.97 16.89
C GLU A 349 -25.90 -8.01 15.90
N TYR A 350 -25.72 -7.81 14.59
CA TYR A 350 -26.21 -8.77 13.60
C TYR A 350 -25.20 -9.87 13.26
N TYR A 351 -23.96 -9.51 12.91
CA TYR A 351 -22.95 -10.43 12.37
C TYR A 351 -22.24 -11.25 13.45
N LEU A 352 -22.16 -10.76 14.69
CA LEU A 352 -21.75 -11.56 15.85
C LEU A 352 -22.95 -12.07 16.65
N GLY A 353 -24.06 -11.33 16.67
CA GLY A 353 -25.23 -11.67 17.50
C GLY A 353 -26.25 -12.63 16.91
N THR A 354 -26.06 -13.07 15.67
CA THR A 354 -26.96 -14.06 15.05
C THR A 354 -26.22 -15.19 14.32
N PRO A 355 -26.76 -16.42 14.29
CA PRO A 355 -26.18 -17.52 13.51
C PRO A 355 -26.10 -17.22 12.00
N GLU A 356 -27.11 -16.53 11.45
CA GLU A 356 -27.15 -16.16 10.03
C GLU A 356 -26.07 -15.12 9.71
N GLY A 357 -26.02 -14.04 10.50
CA GLY A 357 -25.00 -13.01 10.37
C GLY A 357 -23.60 -13.59 10.51
N PHE A 358 -23.37 -14.47 11.48
CA PHE A 358 -22.06 -15.09 11.66
C PHE A 358 -21.65 -15.95 10.47
N THR A 359 -22.59 -16.67 9.84
CA THR A 359 -22.30 -17.43 8.61
C THR A 359 -21.83 -16.52 7.47
N LYS A 360 -22.50 -15.37 7.29
CA LYS A 360 -22.09 -14.36 6.29
C LYS A 360 -20.74 -13.73 6.65
N LEU A 361 -20.50 -13.50 7.93
CA LEU A 361 -19.23 -12.96 8.41
C LEU A 361 -18.06 -13.90 8.12
N LEU A 362 -18.24 -15.23 8.23
CA LEU A 362 -17.22 -16.20 7.84
C LEU A 362 -16.91 -16.17 6.34
N VAL A 363 -17.93 -15.96 5.49
CA VAL A 363 -17.72 -15.75 4.04
C VAL A 363 -16.89 -14.50 3.81
N PHE A 364 -17.23 -13.39 4.48
CA PHE A 364 -16.47 -12.14 4.38
C PHE A 364 -15.03 -12.32 4.81
N TYR A 365 -14.78 -12.95 5.95
CA TYR A 365 -13.42 -13.19 6.43
C TYR A 365 -12.59 -14.02 5.46
N HIS A 366 -13.18 -15.07 4.89
CA HIS A 366 -12.51 -15.85 3.85
C HIS A 366 -12.15 -14.97 2.64
N ASP A 367 -13.11 -14.28 2.05
CA ASP A 367 -12.89 -13.52 0.81
C ASP A 367 -11.98 -12.30 1.03
N PHE A 368 -12.13 -11.61 2.16
CA PHE A 368 -11.29 -10.48 2.54
C PHE A 368 -9.85 -10.94 2.82
N ALA A 369 -9.66 -12.05 3.54
CA ALA A 369 -8.33 -12.61 3.76
C ALA A 369 -7.66 -13.07 2.46
N ALA A 370 -8.41 -13.70 1.55
CA ALA A 370 -7.90 -14.05 0.22
C ALA A 370 -7.47 -12.80 -0.57
N TYR A 371 -8.29 -11.72 -0.49
CA TYR A 371 -7.97 -10.44 -1.10
C TYR A 371 -6.67 -9.84 -0.55
N LEU A 372 -6.49 -9.84 0.78
CA LEU A 372 -5.28 -9.36 1.45
C LEU A 372 -4.07 -10.24 1.13
N ALA A 373 -4.18 -11.58 1.22
CA ALA A 373 -3.07 -12.51 1.02
C ALA A 373 -2.55 -12.55 -0.42
N ALA A 374 -3.44 -12.37 -1.41
CA ALA A 374 -3.04 -12.14 -2.80
C ALA A 374 -2.24 -10.82 -2.95
N ARG A 375 -2.47 -9.88 -2.03
CA ARG A 375 -1.99 -8.50 -2.11
C ARG A 375 -0.89 -8.10 -1.16
N TRP A 376 -0.55 -8.81 -0.11
CA TRP A 376 0.54 -8.41 0.80
C TRP A 376 1.06 -9.60 1.57
N GLY A 377 2.35 -9.54 1.89
CA GLY A 377 3.01 -10.60 2.61
C GLY A 377 3.15 -10.46 4.09
N ARG A 378 3.70 -11.52 4.69
CA ARG A 378 3.79 -11.68 6.14
C ARG A 378 4.68 -10.66 6.83
N GLY A 379 5.56 -9.98 6.08
CA GLY A 379 6.35 -8.84 6.54
C GLY A 379 5.69 -7.48 6.29
N GLU A 380 4.60 -7.45 5.53
CA GLU A 380 3.93 -6.23 5.08
C GLU A 380 2.58 -6.02 5.79
N VAL A 381 1.77 -7.07 5.92
CA VAL A 381 0.42 -7.00 6.49
C VAL A 381 0.17 -8.10 7.52
N ALA A 382 -0.34 -7.69 8.68
CA ALA A 382 -1.05 -8.52 9.65
C ALA A 382 -2.55 -8.22 9.58
N PHE A 383 -3.37 -9.21 9.93
CA PHE A 383 -4.81 -9.07 9.94
C PHE A 383 -5.38 -9.28 11.35
N GLU A 384 -5.93 -8.22 11.93
CA GLU A 384 -6.66 -8.23 13.20
C GLU A 384 -8.13 -8.47 12.91
N LEU A 385 -8.63 -9.63 13.35
CA LEU A 385 -9.93 -10.12 12.88
C LEU A 385 -11.04 -9.17 13.28
N MET A 386 -11.07 -8.69 14.51
CA MET A 386 -12.02 -7.68 14.94
C MET A 386 -11.54 -7.03 16.23
N THR A 387 -11.61 -5.70 16.30
CA THR A 387 -11.42 -4.96 17.55
C THR A 387 -12.65 -5.03 18.45
N GLU A 388 -12.42 -5.17 19.75
CA GLU A 388 -13.41 -5.07 20.83
C GLU A 388 -14.72 -5.86 20.56
N PRO A 389 -14.64 -7.17 20.30
CA PRO A 389 -15.82 -7.98 20.02
C PRO A 389 -16.78 -8.02 21.24
N HIS A 390 -18.07 -8.01 20.94
CA HIS A 390 -19.19 -8.18 21.87
C HIS A 390 -20.45 -8.61 21.07
N GLU A 391 -21.59 -8.78 21.75
CA GLU A 391 -22.83 -9.33 21.17
C GLU A 391 -22.70 -10.75 20.61
N ASN A 392 -21.79 -11.57 21.13
CA ASN A 392 -21.54 -12.90 20.58
C ASN A 392 -22.72 -13.87 20.80
N TYR A 393 -23.29 -14.44 19.73
CA TYR A 393 -24.42 -15.39 19.81
C TYR A 393 -24.05 -16.74 20.43
N GLN A 394 -22.76 -17.06 20.47
CA GLN A 394 -22.17 -18.22 21.12
C GLN A 394 -20.93 -17.80 21.94
N SER A 395 -20.38 -18.74 22.70
CA SER A 395 -19.10 -18.50 23.38
C SER A 395 -18.03 -18.06 22.38
N TRP A 396 -17.27 -17.03 22.73
CA TRP A 396 -16.16 -16.55 21.90
C TRP A 396 -15.11 -17.64 21.63
N ASN A 397 -14.89 -18.56 22.59
CA ASN A 397 -14.04 -19.75 22.40
C ASN A 397 -14.57 -20.75 21.36
N THR A 398 -15.82 -20.60 20.91
CA THR A 398 -16.39 -21.36 19.78
C THR A 398 -16.33 -20.58 18.48
N MET A 399 -16.59 -19.28 18.52
CA MET A 399 -16.69 -18.42 17.34
C MET A 399 -15.32 -18.01 16.79
N LEU A 400 -14.40 -17.54 17.65
CA LEU A 400 -13.08 -17.06 17.25
C LEU A 400 -12.26 -18.11 16.48
N PRO A 401 -12.22 -19.41 16.87
CA PRO A 401 -11.55 -20.44 16.06
C PRO A 401 -12.17 -20.65 14.68
N GLN A 402 -13.49 -20.45 14.50
CA GLN A 402 -14.14 -20.57 13.18
C GLN A 402 -13.74 -19.41 12.26
N MET A 403 -13.69 -18.19 12.80
CA MET A 403 -13.18 -17.01 12.08
C MET A 403 -11.71 -17.22 11.70
N TRP A 404 -10.87 -17.66 12.65
CA TRP A 404 -9.47 -17.98 12.40
C TRP A 404 -9.31 -19.04 11.30
N GLN A 405 -10.09 -20.13 11.33
CA GLN A 405 -10.04 -21.19 10.31
C GLN A 405 -10.43 -20.67 8.91
N ALA A 406 -11.49 -19.85 8.82
CA ALA A 406 -11.93 -19.25 7.57
C ALA A 406 -10.80 -18.44 6.92
N VAL A 407 -10.14 -17.58 7.71
CA VAL A 407 -9.01 -16.75 7.26
C VAL A 407 -7.78 -17.60 6.93
N ARG A 408 -7.38 -18.50 7.83
CA ARG A 408 -6.13 -19.26 7.69
C ARG A 408 -6.14 -20.22 6.51
N SER A 409 -7.32 -20.64 6.05
CA SER A 409 -7.47 -21.47 4.84
C SER A 409 -6.97 -20.81 3.55
N VAL A 410 -6.94 -19.47 3.50
CA VAL A 410 -6.53 -18.67 2.33
C VAL A 410 -5.36 -17.71 2.60
N MET A 411 -5.03 -17.48 3.87
CA MET A 411 -3.91 -16.65 4.32
C MET A 411 -2.99 -17.48 5.22
N PRO A 412 -2.18 -18.41 4.66
CA PRO A 412 -1.46 -19.40 5.45
C PRO A 412 -0.32 -18.82 6.31
N ASP A 413 0.33 -17.74 5.85
CA ASP A 413 1.63 -17.31 6.40
C ASP A 413 1.61 -15.97 7.15
N ASN A 414 0.64 -15.09 6.86
CA ASN A 414 0.57 -13.77 7.50
C ASN A 414 0.24 -13.89 8.99
N MET A 415 0.62 -12.87 9.74
CA MET A 415 0.25 -12.77 11.13
C MET A 415 -1.25 -12.52 11.28
N LEU A 416 -1.90 -13.23 12.20
CA LEU A 416 -3.28 -12.94 12.61
C LEU A 416 -3.30 -12.48 14.06
N ILE A 417 -4.14 -11.48 14.34
CA ILE A 417 -4.41 -11.01 15.70
C ILE A 417 -5.83 -11.43 16.06
N LEU A 418 -5.93 -12.23 17.12
CA LEU A 418 -7.17 -12.81 17.64
C LEU A 418 -7.50 -12.14 18.98
N ASP A 419 -8.41 -11.17 18.95
CA ASP A 419 -8.76 -10.37 20.12
C ASP A 419 -9.58 -11.15 21.15
N ALA A 420 -9.41 -10.78 22.41
CA ALA A 420 -10.23 -11.24 23.51
C ALA A 420 -11.70 -10.81 23.38
N ASP A 421 -12.58 -11.56 24.05
CA ASP A 421 -14.00 -11.19 24.19
C ASP A 421 -14.17 -9.95 25.10
N GLY A 422 -15.40 -9.47 25.24
CA GLY A 422 -15.78 -8.47 26.23
C GLY A 422 -15.07 -7.15 26.01
N TRP A 423 -15.13 -6.62 24.79
CA TRP A 423 -14.40 -5.42 24.37
C TRP A 423 -12.88 -5.59 24.50
N ALA A 424 -12.35 -6.73 24.02
CA ALA A 424 -10.92 -7.03 24.03
C ALA A 424 -10.29 -6.93 25.43
N ASN A 425 -11.02 -7.33 26.47
CA ASN A 425 -10.62 -7.12 27.85
C ASN A 425 -9.64 -8.22 28.36
N ILE A 426 -8.68 -7.81 29.19
CA ILE A 426 -7.63 -8.66 29.78
C ILE A 426 -8.21 -9.88 30.54
N ASP A 427 -9.32 -9.69 31.27
CA ASP A 427 -9.96 -10.78 32.03
C ASP A 427 -10.58 -11.84 31.12
N TYR A 428 -10.91 -11.49 29.88
CA TYR A 428 -11.40 -12.43 28.87
C TYR A 428 -10.25 -13.01 28.05
N LEU A 429 -9.17 -12.26 27.85
CA LEU A 429 -7.95 -12.76 27.22
C LEU A 429 -7.43 -14.01 27.94
N THR A 430 -7.35 -13.96 29.27
CA THR A 430 -6.87 -15.08 30.09
C THR A 430 -7.82 -16.28 30.15
N LYS A 431 -9.01 -16.17 29.54
CA LYS A 431 -10.02 -17.24 29.39
C LYS A 431 -10.10 -17.79 27.97
N LEU A 432 -9.33 -17.22 27.02
CA LEU A 432 -9.27 -17.75 25.67
C LEU A 432 -8.63 -19.14 25.66
N THR A 433 -9.15 -20.00 24.79
CA THR A 433 -8.52 -21.26 24.41
C THR A 433 -7.65 -21.01 23.18
N PRO A 434 -6.31 -21.07 23.30
CA PRO A 434 -5.44 -20.81 22.16
C PRO A 434 -5.62 -21.81 21.02
N VAL A 435 -5.39 -21.36 19.79
CA VAL A 435 -5.33 -22.17 18.57
C VAL A 435 -3.88 -22.62 18.33
N ASN A 436 -3.70 -23.76 17.67
CA ASN A 436 -2.37 -24.25 17.33
C ASN A 436 -1.83 -23.57 16.06
N ASP A 437 -1.41 -22.31 16.19
CA ASP A 437 -0.90 -21.48 15.10
C ASP A 437 0.30 -20.63 15.56
N PRO A 438 1.50 -20.82 15.00
CA PRO A 438 2.69 -20.07 15.41
C PRO A 438 2.69 -18.60 14.96
N ASN A 439 1.81 -18.22 14.03
CA ASN A 439 1.70 -16.87 13.48
C ASN A 439 0.51 -16.09 14.07
N VAL A 440 -0.09 -16.59 15.15
CA VAL A 440 -1.17 -15.91 15.88
C VAL A 440 -0.61 -15.10 17.06
N TYR A 441 -1.14 -13.89 17.20
CA TYR A 441 -1.04 -13.07 18.40
C TYR A 441 -2.44 -12.95 19.03
N TYR A 442 -2.49 -12.92 20.34
CA TYR A 442 -3.72 -12.67 21.09
C TYR A 442 -3.79 -11.20 21.48
N GLY A 443 -4.86 -10.53 21.05
CA GLY A 443 -5.04 -9.10 21.22
C GLY A 443 -5.87 -8.74 22.44
N PHE A 444 -5.57 -7.59 23.05
CA PHE A 444 -6.41 -6.92 24.04
C PHE A 444 -6.26 -5.40 23.94
N THR A 445 -7.30 -4.66 24.32
CA THR A 445 -7.24 -3.20 24.49
C THR A 445 -7.28 -2.87 25.98
N THR A 446 -6.64 -1.77 26.40
CA THR A 446 -6.74 -1.36 27.80
C THR A 446 -6.54 0.13 28.04
N TYR A 447 -7.54 0.70 28.71
CA TYR A 447 -7.54 2.06 29.24
C TYR A 447 -7.58 2.06 30.77
N TRP A 448 -7.37 0.91 31.44
CA TRP A 448 -7.36 0.87 32.90
C TRP A 448 -6.20 1.67 33.48
N PRO A 449 -6.41 2.53 34.50
CA PRO A 449 -7.68 2.94 35.08
C PRO A 449 -8.39 4.00 34.24
N TRP A 450 -9.67 3.75 33.93
CA TRP A 450 -10.47 4.59 33.04
C TRP A 450 -10.65 5.99 33.62
N THR A 451 -10.79 6.08 34.95
CA THR A 451 -10.84 7.33 35.72
C THR A 451 -9.67 8.26 35.40
N PHE A 452 -8.48 7.74 35.13
CA PHE A 452 -7.32 8.56 34.78
C PHE A 452 -7.21 8.77 33.27
N THR A 453 -7.37 7.71 32.46
CA THR A 453 -7.09 7.77 31.02
C THR A 453 -8.16 8.52 30.23
N PHE A 454 -9.40 8.58 30.71
CA PHE A 454 -10.54 9.24 30.05
C PHE A 454 -10.97 10.55 30.72
N GLN A 455 -10.31 11.00 31.80
CA GLN A 455 -10.70 12.24 32.48
C GLN A 455 -10.71 13.45 31.53
N GLY A 456 -11.76 14.26 31.63
CA GLY A 456 -12.01 15.38 30.74
C GLY A 456 -12.45 14.98 29.32
N GLY A 457 -12.66 13.68 29.05
CA GLY A 457 -13.16 13.17 27.78
C GLY A 457 -14.68 13.02 27.74
N TYR A 458 -15.23 12.89 26.53
CA TYR A 458 -16.68 12.73 26.29
C TYR A 458 -17.09 11.25 26.07
N PHE A 459 -16.23 10.31 26.42
CA PHE A 459 -16.39 8.89 26.10
C PHE A 459 -17.10 8.11 27.20
N ILE A 460 -17.73 7.00 26.82
CA ILE A 460 -18.25 5.92 27.67
C ILE A 460 -19.34 6.37 28.66
N GLU A 461 -18.96 7.12 29.69
CA GLU A 461 -19.89 7.64 30.71
C GLU A 461 -19.89 9.18 30.72
N PRO A 462 -21.06 9.83 30.82
CA PRO A 462 -21.15 11.29 30.78
C PRO A 462 -20.29 12.00 31.83
N PHE A 463 -20.00 11.36 32.98
CA PHE A 463 -19.27 11.99 34.08
C PHE A 463 -17.77 12.18 33.83
N TYR A 464 -17.15 11.44 32.89
CA TYR A 464 -15.71 11.59 32.61
C TYR A 464 -15.36 13.01 32.17
N SER A 465 -16.29 13.67 31.48
CA SER A 465 -16.17 15.06 31.02
C SER A 465 -16.05 16.06 32.18
N TYR A 466 -16.48 15.66 33.39
CA TYR A 466 -16.43 16.44 34.62
C TYR A 466 -15.31 16.01 35.56
N LEU A 467 -14.42 15.12 35.14
CA LEU A 467 -13.21 14.78 35.89
C LEU A 467 -12.06 15.69 35.47
N SER A 468 -11.27 16.13 36.44
CA SER A 468 -10.14 17.02 36.20
C SER A 468 -9.02 16.79 37.21
N ASN A 469 -7.78 16.73 36.74
CA ASN A 469 -6.59 16.57 37.57
C ASN A 469 -6.59 15.32 38.47
N VAL A 470 -7.31 14.26 38.09
CA VAL A 470 -7.16 12.94 38.71
C VAL A 470 -5.69 12.53 38.52
N PRO A 471 -4.91 12.33 39.60
CA PRO A 471 -3.46 12.29 39.51
C PRO A 471 -2.94 10.89 39.18
N TYR A 472 -1.81 10.82 38.48
CA TYR A 472 -1.01 9.61 38.34
C TYR A 472 0.48 9.94 38.57
N PRO A 473 1.18 9.26 39.49
CA PRO A 473 0.69 8.18 40.36
C PRO A 473 -0.40 8.62 41.34
N SER A 474 -1.33 7.72 41.68
CA SER A 474 -2.38 8.00 42.66
C SER A 474 -1.91 7.74 44.09
N SER A 475 -2.63 8.31 45.07
CA SER A 475 -2.41 8.09 46.50
C SER A 475 -3.75 7.87 47.21
N THR A 476 -3.76 6.99 48.22
CA THR A 476 -4.93 6.75 49.09
C THR A 476 -5.26 7.92 50.02
N SER A 477 -4.40 8.94 50.08
CA SER A 477 -4.67 10.19 50.79
C SER A 477 -5.48 11.21 49.97
N ASN A 478 -5.75 10.92 48.71
CA ASN A 478 -6.43 11.84 47.80
C ASN A 478 -7.93 11.92 48.14
N ASN A 479 -8.50 13.13 48.21
CA ASN A 479 -9.93 13.32 48.40
C ASN A 479 -10.65 13.29 47.05
N PRO A 480 -11.57 12.34 46.79
CA PRO A 480 -12.23 12.19 45.48
C PRO A 480 -12.99 13.44 45.01
N ALA A 481 -13.56 14.21 45.94
CA ALA A 481 -14.33 15.41 45.63
C ALA A 481 -13.48 16.49 44.94
N ASP A 482 -12.16 16.49 45.14
CA ASP A 482 -11.26 17.53 44.61
C ASP A 482 -11.07 17.40 43.08
N TYR A 483 -11.42 16.25 42.50
CA TYR A 483 -11.22 15.95 41.08
C TYR A 483 -12.50 15.99 40.25
N ILE A 484 -13.62 16.39 40.86
CA ILE A 484 -14.94 16.46 40.21
C ILE A 484 -15.34 17.92 40.09
N LEU A 485 -15.62 18.36 38.86
CA LEU A 485 -16.05 19.74 38.61
C LEU A 485 -17.42 20.01 39.24
N GLY A 486 -17.58 21.19 39.84
CA GLY A 486 -18.79 21.57 40.58
C GLY A 486 -20.04 21.79 39.71
N ASP A 487 -19.88 21.88 38.39
CA ASP A 487 -20.96 22.03 37.41
C ASP A 487 -21.44 20.69 36.81
N ILE A 488 -21.01 19.57 37.38
CA ILE A 488 -21.54 18.24 37.02
C ILE A 488 -23.07 18.20 37.21
N PRO A 489 -23.83 17.65 36.24
CA PRO A 489 -25.28 17.58 36.30
C PRO A 489 -25.79 16.81 37.53
N GLU A 490 -26.99 17.18 37.98
CA GLU A 490 -27.69 16.51 39.06
C GLU A 490 -27.85 15.00 38.73
N GLY A 491 -27.43 14.15 39.68
CA GLY A 491 -27.40 12.69 39.50
C GLY A 491 -26.06 12.12 39.01
N GLY A 492 -25.18 12.93 38.39
CA GLY A 492 -23.86 12.48 37.93
C GLY A 492 -22.79 12.42 39.03
N TYR A 493 -22.89 13.29 40.04
CA TYR A 493 -21.87 13.41 41.09
C TYR A 493 -21.66 12.13 41.88
N ALA A 494 -22.72 11.41 42.26
CA ALA A 494 -22.60 10.20 43.08
C ALA A 494 -21.81 9.11 42.35
N THR A 495 -22.08 8.91 41.06
CA THR A 495 -21.35 7.95 40.22
C THR A 495 -19.89 8.37 40.06
N ALA A 496 -19.64 9.63 39.72
CA ALA A 496 -18.28 10.18 39.59
C ALA A 496 -17.48 10.02 40.89
N TYR A 497 -18.08 10.34 42.03
CA TYR A 497 -17.46 10.23 43.35
C TYR A 497 -17.08 8.78 43.67
N ASN A 498 -17.98 7.82 43.42
CA ASN A 498 -17.69 6.41 43.69
C ASN A 498 -16.55 5.87 42.81
N GLU A 499 -16.52 6.25 41.53
CA GLU A 499 -15.46 5.86 40.59
C GLU A 499 -14.11 6.47 40.99
N VAL A 500 -14.07 7.77 41.28
CA VAL A 500 -12.85 8.45 41.74
C VAL A 500 -12.40 7.95 43.11
N ASN A 501 -13.32 7.60 44.00
CA ASN A 501 -12.99 6.98 45.29
C ASN A 501 -12.32 5.62 45.10
N THR A 502 -12.88 4.76 44.24
CA THR A 502 -12.30 3.45 43.91
C THR A 502 -10.90 3.61 43.28
N TYR A 503 -10.72 4.62 42.44
CA TYR A 503 -9.41 4.99 41.90
C TYR A 503 -8.42 5.40 43.00
N CYS A 504 -8.82 6.28 43.92
CA CYS A 504 -7.96 6.77 45.01
C CYS A 504 -7.61 5.66 46.01
N ASP A 505 -8.50 4.69 46.23
CA ASP A 505 -8.26 3.53 47.10
C ASP A 505 -7.21 2.55 46.54
N THR A 506 -6.83 2.70 45.28
CA THR A 506 -5.79 1.89 44.62
C THR A 506 -4.54 2.74 44.36
N PRO A 507 -3.34 2.31 44.76
CA PRO A 507 -2.09 3.04 44.50
C PRO A 507 -1.58 2.79 43.07
N TRP A 508 -2.18 3.47 42.09
CA TRP A 508 -1.78 3.42 40.69
C TRP A 508 -0.38 4.00 40.49
N ASN A 509 0.56 3.14 40.13
CA ASN A 509 1.96 3.43 39.82
C ASN A 509 2.52 2.31 38.92
N LYS A 510 3.80 2.36 38.54
CA LYS A 510 4.45 1.31 37.75
C LYS A 510 4.22 -0.11 38.28
N SER A 511 4.31 -0.34 39.59
CA SER A 511 4.09 -1.67 40.18
C SER A 511 2.65 -2.15 39.98
N GLN A 512 1.68 -1.25 40.04
CA GLN A 512 0.28 -1.57 39.78
C GLN A 512 0.03 -1.85 38.28
N GLN A 513 0.71 -1.15 37.37
CA GLN A 513 0.68 -1.46 35.93
C GLN A 513 1.27 -2.85 35.64
N GLN A 514 2.39 -3.22 36.28
CA GLN A 514 2.95 -4.56 36.17
C GLN A 514 1.99 -5.63 36.71
N ALA A 515 1.33 -5.36 37.84
CA ALA A 515 0.34 -6.26 38.42
C ALA A 515 -0.87 -6.50 37.49
N LEU A 516 -1.28 -5.49 36.73
CA LEU A 516 -2.36 -5.60 35.74
C LEU A 516 -2.04 -6.63 34.64
N PHE A 517 -0.77 -6.77 34.25
CA PHE A 517 -0.36 -7.68 33.17
C PHE A 517 0.17 -9.04 33.67
N ALA A 518 0.40 -9.20 34.97
CA ALA A 518 0.83 -10.47 35.55
C ALA A 518 -0.10 -11.66 35.23
N PRO A 519 -1.44 -11.52 35.21
CA PRO A 519 -2.34 -12.60 34.80
C PRO A 519 -2.12 -13.09 33.35
N ILE A 520 -1.74 -12.20 32.43
CA ILE A 520 -1.44 -12.54 31.03
C ILE A 520 -0.22 -13.47 30.96
N THR A 521 0.83 -13.15 31.72
CA THR A 521 2.04 -13.98 31.81
C THR A 521 1.71 -15.35 32.41
N ALA A 522 0.89 -15.39 33.46
CA ALA A 522 0.45 -16.64 34.06
C ALA A 522 -0.37 -17.51 33.08
N TRP A 523 -1.29 -16.90 32.33
CA TRP A 523 -2.06 -17.57 31.29
C TRP A 523 -1.19 -18.08 30.14
N ASN A 524 -0.19 -17.31 29.68
CA ASN A 524 0.76 -17.79 28.67
C ASN A 524 1.53 -19.02 29.19
N ASN A 525 2.04 -18.96 30.42
CA ASN A 525 2.75 -20.07 31.05
C ASN A 525 1.89 -21.32 31.22
N SER A 526 0.60 -21.19 31.54
CA SER A 526 -0.31 -22.33 31.62
C SER A 526 -0.54 -23.02 30.27
N HIS A 527 -0.17 -22.37 29.17
CA HIS A 527 -0.23 -22.90 27.80
C HIS A 527 1.17 -23.15 27.19
N GLY A 528 2.19 -23.30 28.03
CA GLY A 528 3.54 -23.67 27.60
C GLY A 528 4.47 -22.49 27.25
N GLY A 529 4.03 -21.24 27.49
CA GLY A 529 4.90 -20.05 27.46
C GLY A 529 5.27 -19.51 26.07
N ASN A 530 4.69 -20.06 24.99
CA ASN A 530 4.99 -19.66 23.62
C ASN A 530 3.91 -18.78 22.97
N LEU A 531 2.85 -18.43 23.70
CA LEU A 531 1.82 -17.54 23.17
C LEU A 531 2.39 -16.15 22.99
N LYS A 532 1.96 -15.49 21.93
CA LYS A 532 2.32 -14.12 21.62
C LYS A 532 1.12 -13.24 21.94
N VAL A 533 1.36 -12.15 22.66
CA VAL A 533 0.30 -11.25 23.11
C VAL A 533 0.59 -9.85 22.62
N PHE A 534 -0.47 -9.12 22.26
CA PHE A 534 -0.41 -7.80 21.69
C PHE A 534 -1.41 -6.88 22.39
N CYS A 535 -0.95 -5.74 22.90
CA CYS A 535 -1.82 -4.68 23.38
C CYS A 535 -2.21 -3.81 22.17
N ALA A 536 -3.39 -4.11 21.62
CA ALA A 536 -3.83 -3.58 20.34
C ALA A 536 -4.17 -2.09 20.40
N GLU A 537 -4.61 -1.59 21.55
CA GLU A 537 -4.89 -0.17 21.79
C GLU A 537 -4.71 0.18 23.27
N TRP A 538 -4.06 1.31 23.54
CA TRP A 538 -3.97 1.94 24.86
C TRP A 538 -3.55 3.42 24.70
N GLY A 539 -3.90 4.26 25.66
CA GLY A 539 -3.49 5.66 25.66
C GLY A 539 -4.08 6.47 26.79
N VAL A 540 -3.76 7.78 26.82
CA VAL A 540 -4.30 8.75 27.79
C VAL A 540 -4.85 9.97 27.05
N PHE A 541 -6.08 10.34 27.36
CA PHE A 541 -6.73 11.52 26.82
C PHE A 541 -5.99 12.78 27.24
N ASP A 542 -5.70 13.64 26.27
CA ASP A 542 -4.91 14.84 26.48
C ASP A 542 -5.76 16.01 27.03
N ALA A 543 -5.12 16.77 27.93
CA ALA A 543 -5.66 17.96 28.56
C ALA A 543 -6.02 19.10 27.61
N ASN A 544 -5.28 19.32 26.52
CA ASN A 544 -5.67 20.33 25.54
C ASN A 544 -6.95 19.91 24.80
N GLN A 545 -7.13 18.62 24.52
CA GLN A 545 -8.38 18.13 23.96
C GLN A 545 -9.56 18.29 24.92
N ALA A 546 -9.39 17.96 26.20
CA ALA A 546 -10.40 18.24 27.23
C ALA A 546 -10.81 19.72 27.24
N ARG A 547 -9.82 20.64 27.22
CA ARG A 547 -10.06 22.08 27.17
C ARG A 547 -10.76 22.55 25.91
N ARG A 548 -10.39 22.00 24.74
CA ARG A 548 -10.97 22.38 23.43
C ARG A 548 -12.43 21.99 23.31
N VAL A 549 -12.82 20.83 23.83
CA VAL A 549 -14.16 20.27 23.65
C VAL A 549 -15.15 20.75 24.72
N LEU A 550 -14.72 20.89 25.98
CA LEU A 550 -15.64 21.09 27.10
C LEU A 550 -15.54 22.47 27.76
N SER A 551 -14.54 23.29 27.44
CA SER A 551 -14.30 24.65 27.95
C SER A 551 -14.09 24.81 29.47
N ASN A 552 -14.40 23.83 30.31
CA ASN A 552 -14.26 23.82 31.78
C ASN A 552 -13.32 22.73 32.34
N GLY A 553 -13.16 21.60 31.64
CA GLY A 553 -12.26 20.51 32.06
C GLY A 553 -10.80 20.79 31.73
N SER A 554 -9.89 20.48 32.67
CA SER A 554 -8.44 20.56 32.43
C SER A 554 -7.78 19.23 32.06
N GLY A 555 -8.53 18.12 32.08
CA GLY A 555 -8.04 16.77 31.73
C GLY A 555 -6.93 16.29 32.67
N SER A 556 -6.07 15.41 32.17
CA SER A 556 -4.91 14.89 32.90
C SER A 556 -3.79 15.92 33.01
N VAL A 557 -3.10 16.00 34.16
CA VAL A 557 -1.91 16.86 34.27
C VAL A 557 -0.85 16.36 33.27
N PRO A 558 -0.21 17.22 32.45
CA PRO A 558 0.71 16.77 31.42
C PRO A 558 1.85 15.87 31.94
N ALA A 559 2.44 16.22 33.09
CA ALA A 559 3.49 15.41 33.70
C ALA A 559 2.99 14.00 34.10
N ASP A 560 1.79 13.91 34.68
CA ASP A 560 1.17 12.66 35.08
C ASP A 560 0.85 11.77 33.87
N ARG A 561 0.36 12.38 32.78
CA ARG A 561 0.15 11.69 31.49
C ARG A 561 1.45 11.08 30.98
N ILE A 562 2.54 11.85 30.96
CA ILE A 562 3.86 11.37 30.52
C ILE A 562 4.37 10.24 31.43
N GLN A 563 4.22 10.36 32.75
CA GLN A 563 4.62 9.32 33.69
C GLN A 563 3.81 8.04 33.49
N PHE A 564 2.49 8.14 33.27
CA PHE A 564 1.64 6.99 32.97
C PHE A 564 2.06 6.29 31.68
N ILE A 565 2.29 7.05 30.60
CA ILE A 565 2.69 6.49 29.31
C ILE A 565 4.00 5.71 29.45
N LYS A 566 4.97 6.27 30.18
CA LYS A 566 6.24 5.61 30.47
C LYS A 566 6.05 4.32 31.26
N ASP A 567 5.36 4.38 32.40
CA ASP A 567 5.14 3.21 33.26
C ASP A 567 4.37 2.09 32.55
N ARG A 568 3.36 2.46 31.74
CA ARG A 568 2.55 1.53 30.95
C ARG A 568 3.40 0.84 29.88
N ARG A 569 4.14 1.61 29.08
CA ARG A 569 5.02 1.08 28.03
C ARG A 569 6.08 0.14 28.62
N GLU A 570 6.74 0.55 29.71
CA GLU A 570 7.72 -0.30 30.40
C GLU A 570 7.08 -1.58 30.96
N ALA A 571 5.88 -1.51 31.56
CA ALA A 571 5.19 -2.69 32.08
C ALA A 571 4.76 -3.68 30.98
N LEU A 572 4.34 -3.18 29.81
CA LEU A 572 4.03 -4.02 28.64
C LEU A 572 5.29 -4.71 28.11
N GLU A 573 6.39 -3.95 27.94
CA GLU A 573 7.66 -4.48 27.43
C GLU A 573 8.30 -5.50 28.38
N GLU A 574 8.25 -5.25 29.70
CA GLU A 574 8.70 -6.20 30.73
C GLU A 574 7.87 -7.50 30.73
N ALA A 575 6.60 -7.45 30.34
CA ALA A 575 5.73 -8.61 30.14
C ALA A 575 5.90 -9.27 28.74
N ASN A 576 6.85 -8.79 27.92
CA ASN A 576 7.07 -9.21 26.53
C ASN A 576 5.82 -9.04 25.65
N ILE A 577 5.07 -7.96 25.88
CA ILE A 577 3.86 -7.59 25.14
C ILE A 577 4.20 -6.41 24.23
N GLY A 578 4.04 -6.62 22.93
CA GLY A 578 4.11 -5.56 21.95
C GLY A 578 2.87 -4.67 21.98
N TRP A 579 2.95 -3.45 21.48
CA TRP A 579 1.89 -2.46 21.68
C TRP A 579 1.63 -1.54 20.48
N ALA A 580 0.39 -1.07 20.35
CA ALA A 580 0.04 0.07 19.50
C ALA A 580 -0.58 1.20 20.34
N TYR A 581 0.06 2.37 20.28
CA TYR A 581 -0.40 3.54 21.02
C TYR A 581 -1.59 4.19 20.29
N TRP A 582 -2.69 4.36 21.01
CA TRP A 582 -3.80 5.19 20.59
C TRP A 582 -3.51 6.61 21.10
N SER A 583 -3.31 7.60 20.23
CA SER A 583 -3.49 7.57 18.77
C SER A 583 -2.48 8.44 18.02
N PHE A 584 -2.48 8.45 16.68
CA PHE A 584 -1.60 9.31 15.89
C PHE A 584 -1.94 10.80 16.05
N ASN A 585 -3.00 11.30 15.39
CA ASN A 585 -3.40 12.72 15.43
C ASN A 585 -4.89 12.91 15.80
N GLU A 586 -5.44 11.97 16.54
CA GLU A 586 -6.81 11.93 17.04
C GLU A 586 -6.79 12.26 18.55
N PRO A 587 -7.88 12.12 19.34
CA PRO A 587 -7.92 12.75 20.67
C PRO A 587 -6.85 12.28 21.68
N PHE A 588 -6.28 11.09 21.49
CA PHE A 588 -5.22 10.52 22.34
C PHE A 588 -3.80 10.72 21.80
N THR A 589 -3.65 11.61 20.82
CA THR A 589 -2.46 11.89 20.00
C THR A 589 -1.06 11.65 20.61
N ILE A 590 -0.15 11.21 19.75
CA ILE A 590 1.31 11.19 19.94
C ILE A 590 1.97 12.52 19.52
N LEU A 591 1.23 13.39 18.82
CA LEU A 591 1.68 14.72 18.41
C LEU A 591 1.46 15.74 19.53
N ASP A 592 2.18 16.85 19.46
CA ASP A 592 2.08 17.94 20.43
C ASP A 592 0.66 18.51 20.43
N PRO A 593 -0.09 18.27 21.52
CA PRO A 593 -1.50 18.65 21.58
C PRO A 593 -1.72 20.17 21.64
N SER A 594 -0.68 20.96 21.94
CA SER A 594 -0.77 22.41 21.99
C SER A 594 -0.81 23.06 20.60
N VAL A 595 -0.20 22.42 19.61
CA VAL A 595 0.03 23.00 18.26
C VAL A 595 -0.50 22.15 17.11
N ARG A 596 -0.84 20.88 17.33
CA ARG A 596 -1.38 20.03 16.25
C ARG A 596 -2.73 20.53 15.72
N VAL A 597 -2.96 20.24 14.44
CA VAL A 597 -4.27 20.34 13.78
C VAL A 597 -4.94 18.97 13.87
N PRO A 598 -5.98 18.77 14.70
CA PRO A 598 -6.63 17.48 14.85
C PRO A 598 -7.16 16.98 13.53
N TYR A 599 -6.89 15.72 13.24
CA TYR A 599 -7.23 15.07 11.97
C TYR A 599 -6.60 15.67 10.70
N GLY A 600 -5.81 16.75 10.81
CA GLY A 600 -5.11 17.35 9.69
C GLY A 600 -3.83 16.61 9.31
N ASP A 601 -3.23 17.05 8.20
CA ASP A 601 -1.90 16.60 7.77
C ASP A 601 -0.83 16.96 8.81
N SER A 602 -0.01 15.98 9.16
CA SER A 602 1.19 16.11 9.97
C SER A 602 2.15 17.24 9.59
N LEU A 603 2.19 17.72 8.33
CA LEU A 603 3.02 18.88 7.93
C LEU A 603 2.68 20.16 8.71
N SER A 604 1.48 20.24 9.28
CA SER A 604 1.02 21.36 10.09
C SER A 604 1.15 21.13 11.61
N SER A 605 1.70 19.98 12.02
CA SER A 605 1.74 19.52 13.40
C SER A 605 3.16 19.21 13.86
N TRP A 606 3.34 19.12 15.17
CA TRP A 606 4.64 18.94 15.81
C TRP A 606 4.63 17.65 16.61
N VAL A 607 5.79 17.03 16.77
CA VAL A 607 5.89 15.80 17.56
C VAL A 607 6.02 16.13 19.04
N ASP A 608 5.32 15.40 19.91
CA ASP A 608 5.45 15.58 21.36
C ASP A 608 6.67 14.82 21.91
N ASN A 609 7.81 15.50 22.01
CA ASN A 609 9.06 14.90 22.51
C ASN A 609 8.91 14.20 23.88
N PRO A 610 8.22 14.77 24.89
CA PRO A 610 7.95 14.06 26.13
C PRO A 610 7.17 12.75 25.95
N THR A 611 6.15 12.72 25.08
CA THR A 611 5.43 11.46 24.77
C THR A 611 6.34 10.48 24.03
N LEU A 612 7.17 10.92 23.08
CA LEU A 612 8.13 10.02 22.42
C LEU A 612 9.14 9.40 23.40
N ASP A 613 9.69 10.19 24.33
CA ASP A 613 10.59 9.68 25.38
C ASP A 613 9.84 8.66 26.27
N ALA A 614 8.61 9.02 26.65
CA ALA A 614 7.70 8.16 27.39
C ALA A 614 7.22 6.93 26.60
N LEU A 615 7.44 6.84 25.30
CA LEU A 615 7.22 5.64 24.49
C LEU A 615 8.53 4.90 24.14
N GLY A 616 9.69 5.39 24.59
CA GLY A 616 10.99 4.79 24.24
C GLY A 616 11.33 4.94 22.76
N LEU A 617 10.75 5.94 22.10
CA LEU A 617 10.99 6.25 20.69
C LEU A 617 12.18 7.20 20.56
N PRO A 618 12.87 7.22 19.40
CA PRO A 618 14.01 8.11 19.18
C PRO A 618 13.57 9.56 19.40
N LEU A 619 14.26 10.23 20.31
CA LEU A 619 14.12 11.66 20.52
C LEU A 619 14.89 12.41 19.44
N CYS A 620 14.26 13.46 18.92
CA CYS A 620 15.00 14.42 18.14
C CYS A 620 16.12 15.04 19.00
N GLY A 621 17.35 15.09 18.48
CA GLY A 621 18.53 15.59 19.18
C GLY A 621 19.41 14.54 19.90
N CYS A 622 19.04 13.26 19.94
CA CYS A 622 19.93 12.20 20.39
C CYS A 622 20.92 11.80 19.26
N ALA A 623 22.15 11.39 19.63
CA ALA A 623 23.25 11.05 18.72
C ALA A 623 22.92 9.97 17.64
N CYS A 624 21.72 9.38 17.72
CA CYS A 624 21.25 8.27 16.93
C CYS A 624 20.02 8.57 16.03
N LYS A 625 19.60 9.81 15.70
CA LYS A 625 18.83 10.12 14.43
C LYS A 625 18.28 11.56 14.18
N VAL A 626 18.25 11.86 12.86
CA VAL A 626 17.32 12.58 11.93
C VAL A 626 16.42 13.72 12.43
N HIS A 627 16.62 14.88 11.80
CA HIS A 627 15.80 16.10 11.88
C HIS A 627 14.81 16.16 10.71
N LEU A 628 13.71 16.91 10.86
CA LEU A 628 12.91 17.30 9.70
C LEU A 628 13.85 17.99 8.68
N PRO A 629 13.70 17.77 7.36
CA PRO A 629 14.59 18.40 6.37
C PRO A 629 14.67 19.93 6.51
N SER A 630 13.61 20.56 7.02
CA SER A 630 13.50 22.00 7.24
C SER A 630 13.95 22.47 8.63
N ASP A 631 14.33 21.57 9.54
CA ASP A 631 14.91 21.89 10.85
C ASP A 631 16.44 22.02 10.68
N LEU A 632 16.84 23.19 10.18
CA LEU A 632 18.23 23.49 9.80
C LEU A 632 19.12 23.64 11.02
N ASN A 633 18.56 24.15 12.11
CA ASN A 633 19.30 24.42 13.34
C ASN A 633 19.39 23.18 14.25
N LYS A 634 18.68 22.11 13.90
CA LYS A 634 18.67 20.83 14.58
C LYS A 634 18.16 20.91 16.02
N ASP A 635 17.29 21.87 16.31
CA ASP A 635 16.67 22.07 17.62
C ASP A 635 15.35 21.33 17.78
N CYS A 636 14.94 20.58 16.74
CA CYS A 636 13.71 19.78 16.66
C CYS A 636 12.46 20.57 16.36
N TYR A 637 12.63 21.84 15.99
CA TYR A 637 11.55 22.72 15.65
C TYR A 637 11.80 23.39 14.30
N VAL A 638 10.84 23.37 13.36
CA VAL A 638 10.93 24.20 12.14
C VAL A 638 10.29 25.55 12.44
N ASN A 639 11.11 26.52 12.85
CA ASN A 639 10.62 27.81 13.32
C ASN A 639 11.33 29.00 12.66
N PHE A 640 11.07 30.22 13.15
CA PHE A 640 11.67 31.43 12.58
C PHE A 640 13.21 31.44 12.67
N LYS A 641 13.82 30.66 13.55
CA LYS A 641 15.27 30.50 13.61
C LYS A 641 15.78 29.70 12.43
N ASP A 642 15.08 28.65 12.02
CA ASP A 642 15.40 27.87 10.81
C ASP A 642 15.19 28.72 9.56
N LEU A 643 14.12 29.51 9.52
CA LEU A 643 13.92 30.48 8.43
C LEU A 643 15.03 31.54 8.41
N ALA A 644 15.49 32.01 9.56
CA ALA A 644 16.60 32.95 9.64
C ALA A 644 17.93 32.31 9.22
N MET A 645 18.14 31.03 9.55
CA MET A 645 19.31 30.27 9.09
C MET A 645 19.26 30.01 7.58
N PHE A 646 18.09 29.63 7.05
CA PHE A 646 17.86 29.49 5.62
C PHE A 646 18.12 30.81 4.89
N ALA A 647 17.55 31.91 5.37
CA ALA A 647 17.77 33.25 4.80
C ALA A 647 19.24 33.68 4.88
N GLY A 648 19.94 33.33 5.97
CA GLY A 648 21.38 33.56 6.10
C GLY A 648 22.20 32.76 5.09
N MET A 649 21.93 31.46 4.96
CA MET A 649 22.58 30.58 3.97
C MET A 649 22.32 31.05 2.54
N TRP A 650 21.11 31.52 2.24
CA TRP A 650 20.75 32.09 0.95
C TRP A 650 21.50 33.37 0.63
N LEU A 651 21.73 34.24 1.62
CA LEU A 651 22.49 35.49 1.46
C LEU A 651 24.01 35.27 1.33
N ASP A 652 24.53 34.18 1.90
CA ASP A 652 25.95 33.80 1.77
C ASP A 652 26.24 32.99 0.49
N CYS A 653 25.21 32.52 -0.21
CA CYS A 653 25.34 31.83 -1.48
C CYS A 653 25.65 32.82 -2.62
N THR A 654 26.77 32.62 -3.32
CA THR A 654 27.20 33.48 -4.44
C THR A 654 27.08 32.81 -5.81
N GLU A 655 26.77 31.51 -5.87
CA GLU A 655 26.68 30.66 -7.07
C GLU A 655 25.29 29.99 -7.13
N PRO A 656 24.33 30.53 -7.91
CA PRO A 656 22.92 30.06 -7.92
C PRO A 656 22.70 28.64 -8.46
N THR A 657 23.74 27.99 -8.98
CA THR A 657 23.68 26.65 -9.59
C THR A 657 24.30 25.56 -8.72
N ASP A 658 24.85 25.90 -7.54
CA ASP A 658 25.36 24.91 -6.60
C ASP A 658 24.18 24.13 -5.99
N PRO A 659 24.07 22.80 -6.18
CA PRO A 659 23.01 21.99 -5.59
C PRO A 659 23.04 21.93 -4.05
N TYR A 660 24.09 22.47 -3.42
CA TYR A 660 24.23 22.62 -1.97
C TYR A 660 23.93 24.04 -1.47
N CYS A 661 23.66 25.00 -2.37
CA CYS A 661 22.95 26.23 -2.01
C CYS A 661 21.47 25.93 -1.91
N LEU A 662 20.96 25.88 -0.68
CA LEU A 662 19.54 25.74 -0.38
C LEU A 662 18.79 27.05 -0.56
#